data_AF-A0A7U3ZL85-F1
#
_entry.id   AF-A0A7U3ZL85-F1
#
_cell.length_a   1.000
_cell.length_b   1.000
_cell.length_c   1.000
_cell.angle_alpha   90.00
_cell.angle_beta   90.00
_cell.angle_gamma   90.00
#
_symmetry.space_group_name_H-M   'P 1'
#
loop_
_entity.id
_entity.type
_entity.pdbx_description
1 polymer ?
#
loop_
_entity_poly.entity_id
_entity_poly.type
_entity_poly.pdbx_seq_one_letter_code
_entity_poly.pdbx_strand_id
1 'polypeptide(L)'
;MTSRSNLPSPQAPGWRLSTFLLVGISLSIGWGIRGNFGHEYGAAFAGCLAAITGCLLSGRSDWRERVLYFAFFGAIGWGFGGSLSYMQVISSTESGHAPSQWYGYAGLFYIGFLWAALGGAGTALAAVAEKERLVQLTKPLFLLFAVWFVLDCIEDPIAAWLQSGVGFDHTWSRHKSPLYWFDADYLPAFFALLAAGIYDLWQRKEQNGFLLFAFTLAGGVVGWSIQWLLHKTGVDSSLASLLTYPLGDPTYINPETGKPAFDAHNFLNNWPQWFGDYPQHIGWVIGAVSGITFYFIRFGKFRDGSSLIAYMAGGWIISFLIFPVLGSLFFTDFGGLRMTPPRSDDWAGITGVFVGMTLWMQRNNYWAVAYASVVSGTIGGLGFSGIQWIKQLLMAPGNPRILAEASLSSETYQKNLTEWAHWQQQNWHSFLEQSYGFINGIAIATVLALIATRLPIHSPSSRAKQPGEKWALGFTTVFVLLGIPYVNVFKNVKEWSDQLRPEAWKQVILRPDGTEETLPALWDVPYIGRLPHVDFLHLTPEGWFNLTWLLLTGMFALVIRRHFQDPLALIPKTWLGKGQLLFLLLLWVMIIGNFERALVGWDPSRLLTEWVITVNAIIATLLVLTLAGEKEPLVTGNLVSFAPLYKKARWMAVGAVALSSVFFLITNRAVYHYPAYEKLDKKYYFTRFGPEAAWRSKPNLKNAQHK
;
A
#
# COMPACT_ATOMS: atom_id res chain seq x y z
N MET A 1 48.06 -40.31 -8.39
CA MET A 1 47.48 -39.44 -7.34
C MET A 1 46.49 -38.47 -7.97
N THR A 2 45.24 -38.87 -8.04
CA THR A 2 44.10 -38.08 -8.53
C THR A 2 43.42 -37.42 -7.33
N SER A 3 43.81 -36.20 -7.00
CA SER A 3 43.07 -35.34 -6.08
C SER A 3 42.26 -34.34 -6.92
N ARG A 4 41.08 -34.77 -7.36
CA ARG A 4 40.02 -33.81 -7.74
C ARG A 4 39.47 -33.26 -6.42
N SER A 5 39.85 -32.03 -6.12
CA SER A 5 39.21 -31.26 -5.05
C SER A 5 37.72 -31.14 -5.37
N ASN A 6 36.89 -31.83 -4.58
CA ASN A 6 35.45 -31.59 -4.48
C ASN A 6 35.20 -30.23 -3.78
N LEU A 7 35.75 -29.14 -4.32
CA LEU A 7 35.32 -27.81 -3.91
C LEU A 7 33.93 -27.59 -4.52
N PRO A 8 32.90 -27.29 -3.72
CA PRO A 8 31.59 -26.99 -4.25
C PRO A 8 31.73 -25.83 -5.25
N SER A 9 31.11 -25.98 -6.42
CA SER A 9 31.03 -24.89 -7.41
C SER A 9 30.54 -23.62 -6.71
N PRO A 10 31.21 -22.46 -6.88
CA PRO A 10 30.87 -21.26 -6.15
C PRO A 10 29.39 -20.91 -6.38
N GLN A 11 28.63 -20.87 -5.29
CA GLN A 11 27.23 -20.47 -5.32
C GLN A 11 27.15 -19.01 -5.79
N ALA A 12 26.26 -18.71 -6.75
CA ALA A 12 26.11 -17.34 -7.24
C ALA A 12 25.76 -16.39 -6.08
N PRO A 13 26.30 -15.15 -6.04
CA PRO A 13 26.17 -14.24 -4.89
C PRO A 13 24.74 -14.03 -4.41
N GLY A 14 23.77 -13.93 -5.34
CA GLY A 14 22.36 -13.79 -5.02
C GLY A 14 21.77 -14.94 -4.20
N TRP A 15 22.32 -16.16 -4.29
CA TRP A 15 21.82 -17.34 -3.59
C TRP A 15 22.48 -17.59 -2.23
N ARG A 16 23.46 -16.77 -1.82
CA ARG A 16 24.11 -16.90 -0.50
C ARG A 16 23.10 -16.65 0.62
N LEU A 17 23.20 -17.40 1.72
CA LEU A 17 22.34 -17.20 2.90
C LEU A 17 22.43 -15.77 3.44
N SER A 18 23.62 -15.17 3.40
CA SER A 18 23.85 -13.78 3.82
C SER A 18 23.09 -12.77 2.98
N THR A 19 22.86 -13.05 1.68
CA THR A 19 22.02 -12.24 0.80
C THR A 19 20.56 -12.29 1.23
N PHE A 20 20.03 -13.49 1.46
CA PHE A 20 18.66 -13.66 1.98
C PHE A 20 18.46 -12.97 3.32
N LEU A 21 19.45 -13.08 4.22
CA LEU A 21 19.41 -12.45 5.53
C LEU A 21 19.36 -10.92 5.42
N LEU A 22 20.28 -10.30 4.66
CA LEU A 22 20.31 -8.84 4.54
C LEU A 22 19.07 -8.28 3.82
N VAL A 23 18.63 -8.90 2.73
CA VAL A 23 17.40 -8.45 2.04
C VAL A 23 16.17 -8.66 2.92
N GLY A 24 16.09 -9.80 3.63
CA GLY A 24 15.07 -10.10 4.63
C GLY A 24 15.00 -9.04 5.73
N ILE A 25 16.12 -8.77 6.41
CA ILE A 25 16.20 -7.78 7.49
C ILE A 25 15.88 -6.37 6.96
N SER A 26 16.36 -6.01 5.76
CA SER A 26 16.09 -4.71 5.15
C SER A 26 14.59 -4.45 4.99
N LEU A 27 13.85 -5.45 4.51
CA LEU A 27 12.41 -5.33 4.34
C LEU A 27 11.69 -5.43 5.69
N SER A 28 12.14 -6.30 6.60
CA SER A 28 11.63 -6.42 7.97
C SER A 28 11.64 -5.10 8.75
N ILE A 29 12.77 -4.37 8.70
CA ILE A 29 12.92 -3.04 9.31
C ILE A 29 11.87 -2.08 8.76
N GLY A 30 11.81 -1.95 7.43
CA GLY A 30 10.85 -1.03 6.81
C GLY A 30 9.41 -1.41 7.09
N TRP A 31 9.09 -2.71 7.18
CA TRP A 31 7.75 -3.19 7.48
C TRP A 31 7.35 -2.96 8.94
N GLY A 32 8.30 -3.13 9.88
CA GLY A 32 8.09 -2.77 11.28
C GLY A 32 7.83 -1.27 11.47
N ILE A 33 8.62 -0.43 10.78
CA ILE A 33 8.41 1.03 10.74
C ILE A 33 7.05 1.37 10.12
N ARG A 34 6.68 0.69 9.03
CA ARG A 34 5.37 0.86 8.39
C ARG A 34 4.20 0.62 9.37
N GLY A 35 4.35 -0.24 10.36
CA GLY A 35 3.38 -0.40 11.46
C GLY A 35 3.14 0.87 12.28
N ASN A 36 4.19 1.66 12.51
CA ASN A 36 4.14 2.89 13.30
C ASN A 36 3.62 4.10 12.51
N PHE A 37 3.92 4.15 11.21
CA PHE A 37 3.55 5.27 10.34
C PHE A 37 2.24 4.99 9.58
N GLY A 38 1.86 3.72 9.41
CA GLY A 38 0.74 3.25 8.60
C GLY A 38 0.84 3.64 7.13
N HIS A 39 0.02 3.03 6.27
CA HIS A 39 -0.20 3.42 4.86
C HIS A 39 0.89 2.96 3.86
N GLU A 40 0.65 3.32 2.60
CA GLU A 40 1.46 3.00 1.41
C GLU A 40 2.91 3.47 1.52
N TYR A 41 3.12 4.64 2.12
CA TYR A 41 4.43 5.29 2.23
C TYR A 41 5.45 4.52 3.07
N GLY A 42 5.02 3.85 4.13
CA GLY A 42 5.90 3.00 4.94
C GLY A 42 6.32 1.74 4.18
N ALA A 43 5.39 1.17 3.39
CA ALA A 43 5.67 0.01 2.56
C ALA A 43 6.64 0.35 1.43
N ALA A 44 6.54 1.57 0.87
CA ALA A 44 7.48 2.09 -0.10
C ALA A 44 8.91 2.17 0.45
N PHE A 45 9.09 2.58 1.70
CA PHE A 45 10.40 2.57 2.33
C PHE A 45 10.97 1.15 2.47
N ALA A 46 10.16 0.17 2.92
CA ALA A 46 10.59 -1.22 3.03
C ALA A 46 11.04 -1.80 1.67
N GLY A 47 10.25 -1.55 0.62
CA GLY A 47 10.56 -1.96 -0.74
C GLY A 47 11.85 -1.32 -1.27
N CYS A 48 12.07 -0.05 -0.96
CA CYS A 48 13.28 0.68 -1.33
C CYS A 48 14.54 0.02 -0.76
N LEU A 49 14.57 -0.23 0.56
CA LEU A 49 15.74 -0.85 1.21
C LEU A 49 16.04 -2.26 0.68
N ALA A 50 15.00 -3.08 0.53
CA ALA A 50 15.15 -4.45 0.03
C ALA A 50 15.61 -4.51 -1.43
N ALA A 51 15.12 -3.60 -2.27
CA ALA A 51 15.53 -3.51 -3.67
C ALA A 51 16.99 -3.07 -3.80
N ILE A 52 17.45 -2.12 -2.97
CA ILE A 52 18.86 -1.70 -2.93
C ILE A 52 19.75 -2.88 -2.53
N THR A 53 19.45 -3.58 -1.44
CA THR A 53 20.30 -4.69 -0.97
C THR A 53 20.30 -5.87 -1.94
N GLY A 54 19.14 -6.21 -2.50
CA GLY A 54 19.04 -7.23 -3.55
C GLY A 54 19.87 -6.87 -4.80
N CYS A 55 19.87 -5.59 -5.19
CA CYS A 55 20.71 -5.08 -6.27
C CYS A 55 22.20 -5.21 -5.94
N LEU A 56 22.64 -4.78 -4.75
CA LEU A 56 24.06 -4.75 -4.37
C LEU A 56 24.66 -6.17 -4.26
N LEU A 57 23.88 -7.11 -3.74
CA LEU A 57 24.30 -8.50 -3.48
C LEU A 57 24.08 -9.46 -4.65
N SER A 58 23.47 -8.98 -5.74
CA SER A 58 23.24 -9.78 -6.95
C SER A 58 24.51 -10.29 -7.64
N GLY A 59 25.65 -9.63 -7.40
CA GLY A 59 26.90 -9.84 -8.16
C GLY A 59 26.90 -9.20 -9.56
N ARG A 60 25.82 -8.50 -9.94
CA ARG A 60 25.65 -7.88 -11.26
C ARG A 60 26.11 -6.41 -11.26
N SER A 61 27.19 -6.11 -11.99
CA SER A 61 27.67 -4.72 -12.12
C SER A 61 26.67 -3.81 -12.83
N ASP A 62 26.03 -4.30 -13.90
CA ASP A 62 25.02 -3.55 -14.66
C ASP A 62 23.75 -3.24 -13.86
N TRP A 63 23.45 -4.05 -12.83
CA TRP A 63 22.37 -3.75 -11.88
C TRP A 63 22.80 -2.66 -10.89
N ARG A 64 24.03 -2.73 -10.35
CA ARG A 64 24.56 -1.72 -9.44
C ARG A 64 24.59 -0.32 -10.08
N GLU A 65 24.86 -0.23 -11.39
CA GLU A 65 24.75 1.03 -12.17
C GLU A 65 23.33 1.62 -12.17
N ARG A 66 22.33 0.83 -11.81
CA ARG A 66 20.91 1.18 -11.79
C ARG A 66 20.33 1.14 -10.38
N VAL A 67 21.15 1.13 -9.33
CA VAL A 67 20.70 0.99 -7.93
C VAL A 67 19.63 2.02 -7.54
N LEU A 68 19.69 3.24 -8.07
CA LEU A 68 18.65 4.27 -7.87
C LEU A 68 17.31 3.89 -8.49
N TYR A 69 17.30 3.22 -9.65
CA TYR A 69 16.07 2.71 -10.25
C TYR A 69 15.53 1.51 -9.46
N PHE A 70 16.39 0.64 -8.93
CA PHE A 70 15.96 -0.40 -7.99
C PHE A 70 15.28 0.21 -6.76
N ALA A 71 15.89 1.22 -6.15
CA ALA A 71 15.32 1.95 -5.02
C ALA A 71 13.95 2.57 -5.38
N PHE A 72 13.88 3.31 -6.48
CA PHE A 72 12.67 4.00 -6.93
C PHE A 72 11.53 3.05 -7.31
N PHE A 73 11.78 2.08 -8.20
CA PHE A 73 10.74 1.14 -8.64
C PHE A 73 10.37 0.12 -7.56
N GLY A 74 11.32 -0.24 -6.69
CA GLY A 74 11.04 -1.03 -5.49
C GLY A 74 10.13 -0.27 -4.53
N ALA A 75 10.39 1.02 -4.31
CA ALA A 75 9.54 1.86 -3.46
C ALA A 75 8.10 1.94 -3.97
N ILE A 76 7.91 2.33 -5.24
CA ILE A 76 6.54 2.46 -5.77
C ILE A 76 5.81 1.11 -5.82
N GLY A 77 6.50 0.03 -6.18
CA GLY A 77 5.90 -1.30 -6.28
C GLY A 77 5.33 -1.80 -4.95
N TRP A 78 6.07 -1.59 -3.85
CA TRP A 78 5.60 -1.94 -2.50
C TRP A 78 4.63 -0.92 -1.91
N GLY A 79 4.73 0.35 -2.32
CA GLY A 79 3.80 1.41 -1.92
C GLY A 79 2.37 1.15 -2.42
N PHE A 80 2.21 0.88 -3.72
CA PHE A 80 0.91 0.63 -4.37
C PHE A 80 0.08 -0.50 -3.75
N GLY A 81 0.72 -1.50 -3.14
CA GLY A 81 0.01 -2.60 -2.48
C GLY A 81 -0.42 -2.28 -1.04
N GLY A 82 -0.06 -1.12 -0.50
CA GLY A 82 -0.17 -0.79 0.92
C GLY A 82 -1.50 -0.20 1.39
N SER A 83 -2.45 0.07 0.50
CA SER A 83 -3.82 0.55 0.79
C SER A 83 -4.75 -0.55 1.29
N LEU A 84 -4.35 -1.82 1.18
CA LEU A 84 -5.19 -2.96 1.56
C LEU A 84 -5.46 -3.02 3.07
N SER A 85 -6.75 -2.95 3.43
CA SER A 85 -7.19 -3.20 4.81
C SER A 85 -7.16 -4.70 5.13
N TYR A 86 -6.58 -5.08 6.28
CA TYR A 86 -6.42 -6.50 6.65
C TYR A 86 -6.79 -6.84 8.09
N MET A 87 -7.02 -5.86 8.97
CA MET A 87 -7.26 -6.11 10.40
C MET A 87 -8.46 -7.03 10.66
N GLN A 88 -9.56 -6.81 9.96
CA GLN A 88 -10.74 -7.68 10.08
C GLN A 88 -10.50 -9.10 9.54
N VAL A 89 -9.63 -9.24 8.54
CA VAL A 89 -9.23 -10.53 8.00
C VAL A 89 -8.36 -11.28 9.00
N ILE A 90 -7.47 -10.59 9.72
CA ILE A 90 -6.73 -11.13 10.86
C ILE A 90 -7.71 -11.58 11.95
N SER A 91 -8.67 -10.75 12.35
CA SER A 91 -9.70 -11.14 13.33
C SER A 91 -10.51 -12.35 12.88
N SER A 92 -10.74 -12.48 11.57
CA SER A 92 -11.40 -13.66 10.99
C SER A 92 -10.60 -14.93 11.23
N THR A 93 -9.26 -14.92 11.19
CA THR A 93 -8.44 -16.11 11.50
C THR A 93 -8.56 -16.60 12.94
N GLU A 94 -9.11 -15.77 13.84
CA GLU A 94 -9.33 -16.05 15.26
C GLU A 94 -10.83 -16.32 15.54
N SER A 95 -11.66 -16.38 14.49
CA SER A 95 -13.08 -16.70 14.56
C SER A 95 -13.31 -18.15 14.98
N GLY A 96 -14.24 -18.37 15.91
CA GLY A 96 -14.72 -19.74 16.19
C GLY A 96 -15.65 -20.32 15.14
N HIS A 97 -16.21 -19.52 14.24
CA HIS A 97 -16.94 -20.01 13.07
C HIS A 97 -15.97 -20.46 11.97
N ALA A 98 -15.96 -21.75 11.63
CA ALA A 98 -14.97 -22.35 10.72
C ALA A 98 -14.94 -21.73 9.30
N PRO A 99 -16.09 -21.46 8.63
CA PRO A 99 -16.09 -20.75 7.35
C PRO A 99 -15.48 -19.35 7.43
N SER A 100 -15.80 -18.57 8.49
CA SER A 100 -15.18 -17.26 8.71
C SER A 100 -13.68 -17.39 8.94
N GLN A 101 -13.24 -18.44 9.65
CA GLN A 101 -11.84 -18.68 9.94
C GLN A 101 -11.02 -19.05 8.71
N TRP A 102 -11.55 -19.96 7.89
CA TRP A 102 -10.96 -20.32 6.61
C TRP A 102 -10.86 -19.11 5.68
N TYR A 103 -11.94 -18.31 5.62
CA TYR A 103 -11.97 -17.05 4.90
C TYR A 103 -10.89 -16.08 5.37
N GLY A 104 -10.66 -16.00 6.69
CA GLY A 104 -9.56 -15.22 7.26
C GLY A 104 -8.20 -15.64 6.70
N TYR A 105 -7.86 -16.93 6.72
CA TYR A 105 -6.56 -17.38 6.20
C TYR A 105 -6.44 -17.22 4.68
N ALA A 106 -7.50 -17.51 3.93
CA ALA A 106 -7.52 -17.35 2.48
C ALA A 106 -7.43 -15.87 2.07
N GLY A 107 -8.17 -14.99 2.75
CA GLY A 107 -8.11 -13.55 2.54
C GLY A 107 -6.75 -12.97 2.90
N LEU A 108 -6.14 -13.42 4.01
CA LEU A 108 -4.83 -12.93 4.42
C LEU A 108 -3.73 -13.39 3.47
N PHE A 109 -3.83 -14.62 2.96
CA PHE A 109 -2.99 -15.07 1.85
C PHE A 109 -3.16 -14.16 0.64
N TYR A 110 -4.40 -13.86 0.25
CA TYR A 110 -4.67 -13.07 -0.94
C TYR A 110 -4.14 -11.64 -0.85
N ILE A 111 -4.34 -10.99 0.30
CA ILE A 111 -3.77 -9.67 0.59
C ILE A 111 -2.25 -9.73 0.51
N GLY A 112 -1.64 -10.70 1.20
CA GLY A 112 -0.18 -10.88 1.16
C GLY A 112 0.35 -11.17 -0.24
N PHE A 113 -0.45 -11.86 -1.06
CA PHE A 113 -0.14 -12.13 -2.45
C PHE A 113 -0.14 -10.87 -3.29
N LEU A 114 -1.21 -10.08 -3.26
CA LEU A 114 -1.31 -8.86 -4.06
C LEU A 114 -0.17 -7.89 -3.74
N TRP A 115 0.12 -7.72 -2.45
CA TRP A 115 1.13 -6.78 -2.00
C TRP A 115 2.53 -7.18 -2.46
N ALA A 116 2.93 -8.42 -2.19
CA ALA A 116 4.24 -8.90 -2.61
C ALA A 116 4.34 -9.11 -4.13
N ALA A 117 3.22 -9.31 -4.82
CA ALA A 117 3.20 -9.39 -6.28
C ALA A 117 3.53 -8.05 -6.94
N LEU A 118 2.95 -6.94 -6.45
CA LEU A 118 3.27 -5.60 -6.93
C LEU A 118 4.69 -5.19 -6.52
N GLY A 119 5.08 -5.48 -5.27
CA GLY A 119 6.44 -5.24 -4.78
C GLY A 119 7.52 -5.99 -5.57
N GLY A 120 7.29 -7.27 -5.85
CA GLY A 120 8.16 -8.10 -6.68
C GLY A 120 8.24 -7.61 -8.12
N ALA A 121 7.12 -7.15 -8.70
CA ALA A 121 7.08 -6.59 -10.05
C ALA A 121 7.88 -5.29 -10.15
N GLY A 122 7.68 -4.35 -9.22
CA GLY A 122 8.41 -3.08 -9.19
C GLY A 122 9.92 -3.29 -9.08
N THR A 123 10.35 -4.12 -8.13
CA THR A 123 11.78 -4.42 -7.94
C THR A 123 12.38 -5.15 -9.14
N ALA A 124 11.68 -6.14 -9.71
CA ALA A 124 12.15 -6.87 -10.89
C ALA A 124 12.16 -6.00 -12.16
N LEU A 125 11.28 -5.01 -12.28
CA LEU A 125 11.25 -4.13 -13.45
C LEU A 125 12.59 -3.41 -13.65
N ALA A 126 13.22 -2.93 -12.58
CA ALA A 126 14.54 -2.31 -12.64
C ALA A 126 15.65 -3.27 -13.10
N ALA A 127 15.51 -4.56 -12.80
CA ALA A 127 16.43 -5.61 -13.19
C ALA A 127 16.28 -6.03 -14.66
N VAL A 128 15.03 -6.10 -15.14
CA VAL A 128 14.69 -6.68 -16.46
C VAL A 128 14.60 -5.62 -17.55
N ALA A 129 14.05 -4.44 -17.25
CA ALA A 129 13.85 -3.43 -18.27
C ALA A 129 15.18 -2.81 -18.72
N GLU A 130 15.26 -2.48 -19.99
CA GLU A 130 16.38 -1.69 -20.51
C GLU A 130 16.41 -0.31 -19.87
N LYS A 131 17.61 0.26 -19.75
CA LYS A 131 17.80 1.57 -19.12
C LYS A 131 16.96 2.66 -19.80
N GLU A 132 16.80 2.57 -21.12
CA GLU A 132 15.93 3.46 -21.89
C GLU A 132 14.50 3.46 -21.41
N ARG A 133 13.94 2.27 -21.20
CA ARG A 133 12.56 2.13 -20.72
C ARG A 133 12.41 2.71 -19.32
N LEU A 134 13.38 2.50 -18.44
CA LEU A 134 13.36 3.06 -17.08
C LEU A 134 13.38 4.60 -17.11
N VAL A 135 14.21 5.20 -17.97
CA VAL A 135 14.26 6.66 -18.18
C VAL A 135 12.93 7.18 -18.74
N GLN A 136 12.38 6.51 -19.76
CA GLN A 136 11.10 6.89 -20.37
C GLN A 136 9.94 6.89 -19.37
N LEU A 137 9.85 5.86 -18.51
CA LEU A 137 8.82 5.72 -17.49
C LEU A 137 8.87 6.83 -16.41
N THR A 138 10.02 7.49 -16.25
CA THR A 138 10.20 8.46 -15.17
C THR A 138 9.35 9.72 -15.36
N LYS A 139 9.17 10.19 -16.59
CA LYS A 139 8.36 11.39 -16.88
C LYS A 139 6.85 11.21 -16.62
N PRO A 140 6.17 10.15 -17.13
CA PRO A 140 4.77 9.95 -16.82
C PRO A 140 4.54 9.68 -15.33
N LEU A 141 5.48 9.02 -14.63
CA LEU A 141 5.41 8.85 -13.18
C LEU A 141 5.55 10.17 -12.42
N PHE A 142 6.45 11.07 -12.85
CA PHE A 142 6.52 12.42 -12.28
C PHE A 142 5.20 13.17 -12.43
N LEU A 143 4.59 13.13 -13.63
CA LEU A 143 3.30 13.78 -13.83
C LEU A 143 2.20 13.15 -12.98
N LEU A 144 2.20 11.81 -12.84
CA LEU A 144 1.27 11.11 -11.95
C LEU A 144 1.39 11.63 -10.52
N PHE A 145 2.59 11.66 -9.95
CA PHE A 145 2.80 12.18 -8.60
C PHE A 145 2.44 13.65 -8.47
N ALA A 146 2.70 14.47 -9.49
CA ALA A 146 2.30 15.88 -9.48
C ALA A 146 0.77 16.04 -9.48
N VAL A 147 0.05 15.23 -10.27
CA VAL A 147 -1.42 15.24 -10.33
C VAL A 147 -2.02 14.73 -9.02
N TRP A 148 -1.45 13.71 -8.39
CA TRP A 148 -1.87 13.26 -7.07
C TRP A 148 -1.55 14.26 -5.96
N PHE A 149 -0.42 14.95 -6.03
CA PHE A 149 -0.12 16.05 -5.11
C PHE A 149 -1.16 17.17 -5.22
N VAL A 150 -1.57 17.50 -6.45
CA VAL A 150 -2.67 18.46 -6.67
C VAL A 150 -3.98 17.93 -6.09
N LEU A 151 -4.31 16.65 -6.29
CA LEU A 151 -5.50 16.00 -5.69
C LEU A 151 -5.49 16.16 -4.16
N ASP A 152 -4.39 15.80 -3.50
CA ASP A 152 -4.21 15.91 -2.04
C ASP A 152 -4.43 17.36 -1.54
N CYS A 153 -4.01 18.36 -2.33
CA CYS A 153 -4.21 19.78 -1.98
C CYS A 153 -5.66 20.26 -2.16
N ILE A 154 -6.46 19.63 -3.01
CA ILE A 154 -7.81 20.14 -3.38
C ILE A 154 -8.95 19.28 -2.85
N GLU A 155 -8.70 18.02 -2.49
CA GLU A 155 -9.75 17.07 -2.07
C GLU A 155 -10.56 17.60 -0.88
N ASP A 156 -9.87 17.96 0.22
CA ASP A 156 -10.52 18.49 1.42
C ASP A 156 -11.23 19.83 1.19
N PRO A 157 -10.61 20.84 0.53
CA PRO A 157 -11.31 22.08 0.17
C PRO A 157 -12.56 21.85 -0.69
N ILE A 158 -12.51 20.94 -1.66
CA ILE A 158 -13.66 20.62 -2.52
C ILE A 158 -14.75 19.91 -1.71
N ALA A 159 -14.38 18.94 -0.87
CA ALA A 159 -15.33 18.26 0.00
C ALA A 159 -16.04 19.24 0.94
N ALA A 160 -15.29 20.16 1.57
CA ALA A 160 -15.85 21.20 2.43
C ALA A 160 -16.76 22.16 1.67
N TRP A 161 -16.38 22.57 0.46
CA TRP A 161 -17.21 23.44 -0.39
C TRP A 161 -18.55 22.77 -0.76
N LEU A 162 -18.50 21.50 -1.20
CA LEU A 162 -19.70 20.71 -1.52
C LEU A 162 -20.62 20.48 -0.33
N GLN A 163 -20.12 20.65 0.90
CA GLN A 163 -20.85 20.43 2.15
C GLN A 163 -21.19 21.72 2.91
N SER A 164 -20.96 22.90 2.32
CA SER A 164 -21.23 24.19 2.98
C SER A 164 -22.69 24.24 3.49
N GLY A 165 -22.84 24.26 4.83
CA GLY A 165 -24.15 24.23 5.52
C GLY A 165 -24.43 23.00 6.40
N VAL A 166 -23.56 22.00 6.44
CA VAL A 166 -23.69 20.79 7.29
C VAL A 166 -22.49 20.69 8.26
N GLY A 167 -22.75 20.57 9.57
CA GLY A 167 -21.69 20.41 10.57
C GLY A 167 -20.96 19.07 10.45
N PHE A 168 -19.63 19.08 10.40
CA PHE A 168 -18.82 17.90 10.08
C PHE A 168 -17.63 17.67 11.02
N ASP A 169 -17.38 16.39 11.33
CA ASP A 169 -16.14 15.89 11.94
C ASP A 169 -15.41 15.03 10.90
N HIS A 170 -14.27 15.54 10.41
CA HIS A 170 -13.43 14.94 9.36
C HIS A 170 -12.86 13.56 9.71
N THR A 171 -12.82 13.20 10.98
CA THR A 171 -12.28 11.92 11.44
C THR A 171 -13.35 10.86 11.66
N TRP A 172 -14.52 11.22 12.19
CA TRP A 172 -15.54 10.24 12.61
C TRP A 172 -16.71 10.06 11.63
N SER A 173 -16.85 10.96 10.63
CA SER A 173 -18.00 10.96 9.70
C SER A 173 -17.62 10.87 8.21
N ARG A 174 -16.44 10.34 7.83
CA ARG A 174 -15.97 10.28 6.42
C ARG A 174 -16.99 9.80 5.38
N HIS A 175 -17.87 8.87 5.75
CA HIS A 175 -18.94 8.35 4.91
C HIS A 175 -20.02 9.38 4.52
N LYS A 176 -20.08 10.53 5.21
CA LYS A 176 -20.94 11.66 4.83
C LYS A 176 -20.30 12.55 3.77
N SER A 177 -19.03 12.35 3.43
CA SER A 177 -18.40 13.04 2.31
C SER A 177 -19.11 12.67 1.01
N PRO A 178 -19.50 13.64 0.15
CA PRO A 178 -20.00 13.35 -1.19
C PRO A 178 -19.00 12.54 -2.02
N LEU A 179 -17.71 12.67 -1.70
CA LEU A 179 -16.62 11.95 -2.35
C LEU A 179 -16.39 10.56 -1.74
N TYR A 180 -17.16 10.12 -0.75
CA TYR A 180 -16.98 8.80 -0.17
C TYR A 180 -17.41 7.68 -1.12
N TRP A 181 -16.58 6.65 -1.25
CA TRP A 181 -16.97 5.38 -1.84
C TRP A 181 -16.17 4.23 -1.23
N PHE A 182 -16.85 3.40 -0.42
CA PHE A 182 -16.26 2.22 0.23
C PHE A 182 -14.98 2.45 1.06
N ASP A 183 -14.58 3.70 1.35
CA ASP A 183 -13.26 4.02 1.94
C ASP A 183 -12.08 3.58 1.03
N ALA A 184 -12.28 3.61 -0.30
CA ALA A 184 -11.36 3.10 -1.31
C ALA A 184 -10.69 4.21 -2.16
N ASP A 185 -9.53 3.92 -2.73
CA ASP A 185 -8.67 4.85 -3.49
C ASP A 185 -9.14 5.10 -4.95
N TYR A 186 -10.45 5.27 -5.15
CA TYR A 186 -11.00 5.49 -6.49
C TYR A 186 -10.59 6.84 -7.08
N LEU A 187 -10.51 7.91 -6.28
CA LEU A 187 -10.09 9.23 -6.74
C LEU A 187 -8.64 9.19 -7.27
N PRO A 188 -7.65 8.65 -6.52
CA PRO A 188 -6.32 8.39 -7.06
C PRO A 188 -6.31 7.60 -8.37
N ALA A 189 -7.17 6.58 -8.52
CA ALA A 189 -7.25 5.80 -9.75
C ALA A 189 -7.78 6.63 -10.95
N PHE A 190 -8.83 7.43 -10.76
CA PHE A 190 -9.32 8.33 -11.82
C PHE A 190 -8.29 9.41 -12.18
N PHE A 191 -7.62 9.99 -11.18
CA PHE A 191 -6.57 10.99 -11.39
C PHE A 191 -5.31 10.39 -12.04
N ALA A 192 -5.06 9.09 -11.85
CA ALA A 192 -4.00 8.38 -12.57
C ALA A 192 -4.31 8.23 -14.08
N LEU A 193 -5.57 7.97 -14.44
CA LEU A 193 -6.01 8.00 -15.84
C LEU A 193 -5.92 9.42 -16.42
N LEU A 194 -6.30 10.43 -15.64
CA LEU A 194 -6.15 11.84 -16.03
C LEU A 194 -4.69 12.18 -16.30
N ALA A 195 -3.77 11.81 -15.41
CA ALA A 195 -2.34 12.02 -15.58
C ALA A 195 -1.82 11.32 -16.86
N ALA A 196 -2.21 10.06 -17.08
CA ALA A 196 -1.84 9.34 -18.30
C ALA A 196 -2.37 10.02 -19.58
N GLY A 197 -3.61 10.55 -19.53
CA GLY A 197 -4.22 11.28 -20.62
C GLY A 197 -3.55 12.63 -20.91
N ILE A 198 -3.30 13.44 -19.87
CA ILE A 198 -2.58 14.72 -19.98
C ILE A 198 -1.18 14.48 -20.56
N TYR A 199 -0.47 13.48 -20.05
CA TYR A 199 0.86 13.13 -20.56
C TYR A 199 0.83 12.77 -22.04
N ASP A 200 -0.13 11.94 -22.45
CA ASP A 200 -0.28 11.50 -23.82
C ASP A 200 -0.61 12.66 -24.77
N LEU A 201 -1.47 13.61 -24.35
CA LEU A 201 -1.77 14.83 -25.10
C LEU A 201 -0.54 15.75 -25.24
N TRP A 202 0.18 15.96 -24.14
CA TRP A 202 1.39 16.78 -24.12
C TRP A 202 2.47 16.22 -25.06
N GLN A 203 2.71 14.91 -24.97
CA GLN A 203 3.74 14.24 -25.75
C GLN A 203 3.41 14.19 -27.25
N ARG A 204 2.13 14.08 -27.61
CA ARG A 204 1.68 14.13 -29.01
C ARG A 204 1.77 15.53 -29.63
N LYS A 205 1.96 16.59 -28.82
CA LYS A 205 1.78 18.00 -29.24
C LYS A 205 0.43 18.17 -29.96
N GLU A 206 -0.62 17.66 -29.33
CA GLU A 206 -1.89 17.31 -29.99
C GLU A 206 -2.54 18.50 -30.71
N GLN A 207 -2.71 18.38 -32.03
CA GLN A 207 -3.41 19.37 -32.86
C GLN A 207 -4.94 19.17 -32.82
N ASN A 208 -5.42 17.97 -32.47
CA ASN A 208 -6.85 17.64 -32.38
C ASN A 208 -7.42 17.81 -30.96
N GLY A 209 -6.84 18.66 -30.12
CA GLY A 209 -7.32 18.89 -28.74
C GLY A 209 -8.81 19.28 -28.68
N PHE A 210 -9.32 19.97 -29.72
CA PHE A 210 -10.74 20.28 -29.86
C PHE A 210 -11.63 19.02 -29.96
N LEU A 211 -11.15 17.92 -30.55
CA LEU A 211 -11.92 16.69 -30.63
C LEU A 211 -12.16 16.10 -29.24
N LEU A 212 -11.20 16.17 -28.31
CA LEU A 212 -11.42 15.72 -26.94
C LEU A 212 -12.63 16.46 -26.33
N PHE A 213 -12.68 17.78 -26.47
CA PHE A 213 -13.82 18.58 -26.02
C PHE A 213 -15.13 18.17 -26.72
N ALA A 214 -15.10 17.96 -28.04
CA ALA A 214 -16.26 17.51 -28.81
C ALA A 214 -16.77 16.14 -28.35
N PHE A 215 -15.88 15.18 -28.10
CA PHE A 215 -16.23 13.84 -27.58
C PHE A 215 -16.77 13.92 -26.15
N THR A 216 -16.17 14.74 -25.27
CA THR A 216 -16.68 14.96 -23.91
C THR A 216 -18.08 15.57 -23.92
N LEU A 217 -18.31 16.61 -24.73
CA LEU A 217 -19.63 17.23 -24.86
C LEU A 217 -20.66 16.27 -25.47
N ALA A 218 -20.31 15.59 -26.57
CA ALA A 218 -21.20 14.64 -27.21
C ALA A 218 -21.58 13.50 -26.24
N GLY A 219 -20.59 12.96 -25.53
CA GLY A 219 -20.81 11.96 -24.48
C GLY A 219 -21.73 12.49 -23.38
N GLY A 220 -21.48 13.70 -22.87
CA GLY A 220 -22.31 14.33 -21.84
C GLY A 220 -23.75 14.57 -22.27
N VAL A 221 -23.98 15.06 -23.50
CA VAL A 221 -25.32 15.26 -24.08
C VAL A 221 -26.04 13.93 -24.25
N VAL A 222 -25.36 12.90 -24.77
CA VAL A 222 -25.93 11.55 -24.90
C VAL A 222 -26.31 10.99 -23.53
N GLY A 223 -25.42 11.07 -22.55
CA GLY A 223 -25.66 10.60 -21.19
C GLY A 223 -26.81 11.34 -20.49
N TRP A 224 -26.87 12.67 -20.63
CA TRP A 224 -28.00 13.47 -20.16
C TRP A 224 -29.32 13.07 -20.82
N SER A 225 -29.31 12.88 -22.15
CA SER A 225 -30.51 12.50 -22.91
C SER A 225 -31.03 11.13 -22.48
N ILE A 226 -30.13 10.16 -22.24
CA ILE A 226 -30.48 8.83 -21.71
C ILE A 226 -31.10 8.98 -20.32
N GLN A 227 -30.49 9.74 -19.42
CA GLN A 227 -31.04 9.96 -18.07
C GLN A 227 -32.41 10.65 -18.11
N TRP A 228 -32.57 11.66 -18.96
CA TRP A 228 -33.85 12.35 -19.15
C TRP A 228 -34.93 11.41 -19.66
N LEU A 229 -34.61 10.54 -20.63
CA LEU A 229 -35.53 9.52 -21.14
C LEU A 229 -35.93 8.54 -20.03
N LEU A 230 -34.98 8.00 -19.27
CA LEU A 230 -35.24 7.07 -18.16
C LEU A 230 -36.17 7.67 -17.10
N HIS A 231 -35.96 8.94 -16.77
CA HIS A 231 -36.80 9.68 -15.83
C HIS A 231 -38.21 9.90 -16.41
N LYS A 232 -38.32 10.27 -17.68
CA LYS A 232 -39.63 10.45 -18.36
C LYS A 232 -40.42 9.16 -18.48
N THR A 233 -39.75 8.02 -18.63
CA THR A 233 -40.40 6.70 -18.69
C THR A 233 -40.70 6.11 -17.31
N GLY A 234 -40.24 6.75 -16.21
CA GLY A 234 -40.38 6.22 -14.84
C GLY A 234 -39.56 4.95 -14.56
N VAL A 235 -38.60 4.63 -15.43
CA VAL A 235 -37.76 3.41 -15.35
C VAL A 235 -36.55 3.64 -14.45
N ASP A 236 -36.20 4.89 -14.18
CA ASP A 236 -35.08 5.31 -13.32
C ASP A 236 -35.14 4.67 -11.92
N SER A 237 -36.28 4.69 -11.26
CA SER A 237 -36.48 4.08 -9.94
C SER A 237 -36.29 2.57 -9.96
N SER A 238 -36.83 1.89 -10.96
CA SER A 238 -36.69 0.44 -11.14
C SER A 238 -35.24 0.07 -11.41
N LEU A 239 -34.56 0.79 -12.31
CA LEU A 239 -33.15 0.58 -12.62
C LEU A 239 -32.26 0.83 -11.40
N ALA A 240 -32.51 1.90 -10.65
CA ALA A 240 -31.79 2.19 -9.41
C ALA A 240 -31.97 1.03 -8.41
N SER A 241 -33.19 0.53 -8.22
CA SER A 241 -33.44 -0.60 -7.31
C SER A 241 -32.74 -1.90 -7.72
N LEU A 242 -32.52 -2.11 -9.03
CA LEU A 242 -31.81 -3.28 -9.57
C LEU A 242 -30.30 -3.18 -9.43
N LEU A 243 -29.75 -1.96 -9.40
CA LEU A 243 -28.30 -1.72 -9.38
C LEU A 243 -27.77 -1.31 -8.00
N THR A 244 -28.66 -1.03 -7.05
CA THR A 244 -28.30 -0.61 -5.70
C THR A 244 -28.60 -1.69 -4.68
N TYR A 245 -27.74 -1.82 -3.67
CA TYR A 245 -28.04 -2.61 -2.48
C TYR A 245 -27.50 -1.93 -1.21
N PRO A 246 -28.14 -2.14 -0.05
CA PRO A 246 -27.70 -1.54 1.21
C PRO A 246 -26.39 -2.19 1.70
N LEU A 247 -25.43 -1.37 2.14
CA LEU A 247 -24.18 -1.83 2.74
C LEU A 247 -24.39 -2.25 4.19
N GLY A 248 -25.09 -3.36 4.38
CA GLY A 248 -25.46 -3.95 5.65
C GLY A 248 -26.74 -4.78 5.53
N ASP A 249 -27.38 -5.11 6.65
CA ASP A 249 -28.63 -5.86 6.67
C ASP A 249 -29.73 -5.04 7.35
N PRO A 250 -30.64 -4.39 6.58
CA PRO A 250 -31.77 -3.65 7.14
C PRO A 250 -32.76 -4.53 7.92
N THR A 251 -32.72 -5.85 7.73
CA THR A 251 -33.59 -6.80 8.42
C THR A 251 -32.97 -7.36 9.71
N TYR A 252 -31.73 -6.96 10.04
CA TYR A 252 -31.04 -7.45 11.22
C TYR A 252 -31.76 -7.03 12.50
N ILE A 253 -32.18 -8.04 13.27
CA ILE A 253 -32.87 -7.88 14.54
C ILE A 253 -31.83 -7.91 15.66
N ASN A 254 -31.83 -6.89 16.52
CA ASN A 254 -30.96 -6.87 17.69
C ASN A 254 -31.38 -8.00 18.65
N PRO A 255 -30.47 -8.95 18.97
CA PRO A 255 -30.80 -10.08 19.84
C PRO A 255 -31.25 -9.69 21.25
N GLU A 256 -30.80 -8.55 21.76
CA GLU A 256 -31.14 -8.04 23.09
C GLU A 256 -32.53 -7.39 23.14
N THR A 257 -32.96 -6.75 22.05
CA THR A 257 -34.21 -5.96 22.03
C THR A 257 -35.33 -6.59 21.21
N GLY A 258 -35.03 -7.59 20.38
CA GLY A 258 -36.00 -8.26 19.48
C GLY A 258 -36.59 -7.34 18.40
N LYS A 259 -36.00 -6.17 18.16
CA LYS A 259 -36.44 -5.17 17.17
C LYS A 259 -35.36 -4.94 16.11
N PRO A 260 -35.73 -4.39 14.92
CA PRO A 260 -34.74 -3.96 13.93
C PRO A 260 -33.66 -3.08 14.59
N ALA A 261 -32.39 -3.45 14.41
CA ALA A 261 -31.29 -2.78 15.09
C ALA A 261 -30.99 -1.38 14.51
N PHE A 262 -31.33 -1.17 13.24
CA PHE A 262 -30.95 0.02 12.48
C PHE A 262 -32.12 0.52 11.62
N ASP A 263 -32.21 1.84 11.45
CA ASP A 263 -33.11 2.44 10.47
C ASP A 263 -32.58 2.24 9.05
N ALA A 264 -33.43 1.73 8.16
CA ALA A 264 -33.11 1.45 6.76
C ALA A 264 -32.58 2.68 6.01
N HIS A 265 -33.02 3.89 6.37
CA HIS A 265 -32.60 5.13 5.72
C HIS A 265 -31.14 5.52 6.01
N ASN A 266 -30.53 4.91 7.04
CA ASN A 266 -29.16 5.20 7.41
C ASN A 266 -28.12 4.31 6.71
N PHE A 267 -28.53 3.30 5.92
CA PHE A 267 -27.56 2.48 5.20
C PHE A 267 -26.97 3.22 4.00
N LEU A 268 -25.65 3.08 3.83
CA LEU A 268 -24.96 3.46 2.59
C LEU A 268 -25.33 2.46 1.47
N ASN A 269 -25.06 2.82 0.22
CA ASN A 269 -25.19 1.90 -0.91
C ASN A 269 -23.85 1.65 -1.60
N ASN A 270 -23.85 0.78 -2.59
CA ASN A 270 -22.68 0.31 -3.33
C ASN A 270 -22.13 1.27 -4.39
N TRP A 271 -22.73 2.45 -4.58
CA TRP A 271 -22.26 3.48 -5.50
C TRP A 271 -21.60 4.64 -4.74
N PRO A 272 -20.81 5.49 -5.41
CA PRO A 272 -20.24 6.69 -4.79
C PRO A 272 -21.33 7.57 -4.17
N GLN A 273 -21.05 8.17 -3.02
CA GLN A 273 -22.05 8.88 -2.22
C GLN A 273 -22.75 10.01 -3.00
N TRP A 274 -22.02 10.71 -3.87
CA TRP A 274 -22.57 11.76 -4.74
C TRP A 274 -23.63 11.26 -5.74
N PHE A 275 -23.72 9.96 -6.06
CA PHE A 275 -24.82 9.43 -6.88
C PHE A 275 -26.16 9.58 -6.14
N GLY A 276 -26.15 9.41 -4.81
CA GLY A 276 -27.33 9.61 -3.97
C GLY A 276 -27.58 11.09 -3.66
N ASP A 277 -26.53 11.87 -3.44
CA ASP A 277 -26.66 13.28 -3.04
C ASP A 277 -26.96 14.21 -4.23
N TYR A 278 -26.50 13.87 -5.44
CA TYR A 278 -26.67 14.65 -6.67
C TYR A 278 -27.12 13.81 -7.88
N PRO A 279 -28.27 13.11 -7.78
CA PRO A 279 -28.70 12.14 -8.80
C PRO A 279 -28.90 12.78 -10.18
N GLN A 280 -29.25 14.05 -10.26
CA GLN A 280 -29.45 14.80 -11.51
C GLN A 280 -28.18 14.91 -12.38
N HIS A 281 -27.00 14.57 -11.86
CA HIS A 281 -25.74 14.69 -12.56
C HIS A 281 -25.16 13.38 -13.08
N ILE A 282 -25.72 12.23 -12.69
CA ILE A 282 -25.18 10.90 -13.02
C ILE A 282 -25.01 10.70 -14.54
N GLY A 283 -26.06 10.97 -15.31
CA GLY A 283 -26.10 10.67 -16.75
C GLY A 283 -25.06 11.43 -17.53
N TRP A 284 -24.99 12.76 -17.35
CA TRP A 284 -24.05 13.58 -18.12
C TRP A 284 -22.59 13.36 -17.68
N VAL A 285 -22.33 13.07 -16.39
CA VAL A 285 -20.97 12.75 -15.91
C VAL A 285 -20.49 11.43 -16.50
N ILE A 286 -21.28 10.36 -16.41
CA ILE A 286 -20.92 9.04 -16.99
C ILE A 286 -20.74 9.17 -18.51
N GLY A 287 -21.64 9.93 -19.16
CA GLY A 287 -21.55 10.22 -20.59
C GLY A 287 -20.27 10.95 -20.96
N ALA A 288 -19.90 12.00 -20.23
CA ALA A 288 -18.68 12.77 -20.46
C ALA A 288 -17.42 11.91 -20.27
N VAL A 289 -17.35 11.11 -19.20
CA VAL A 289 -16.25 10.15 -18.97
C VAL A 289 -16.17 9.14 -20.11
N SER A 290 -17.29 8.60 -20.56
CA SER A 290 -17.35 7.66 -21.69
C SER A 290 -16.85 8.29 -23.00
N GLY A 291 -17.21 9.56 -23.25
CA GLY A 291 -16.72 10.35 -24.38
C GLY A 291 -15.19 10.53 -24.35
N ILE A 292 -14.65 10.91 -23.18
CA ILE A 292 -13.20 11.01 -22.96
C ILE A 292 -12.52 9.65 -23.22
N THR A 293 -13.07 8.57 -22.67
CA THR A 293 -12.55 7.22 -22.86
C THR A 293 -12.54 6.83 -24.35
N PHE A 294 -13.63 7.08 -25.08
CA PHE A 294 -13.71 6.77 -26.51
C PHE A 294 -12.68 7.56 -27.32
N TYR A 295 -12.47 8.84 -27.01
CA TYR A 295 -11.40 9.64 -27.62
C TYR A 295 -10.04 8.98 -27.43
N PHE A 296 -9.68 8.58 -26.20
CA PHE A 296 -8.39 7.95 -25.93
C PHE A 296 -8.27 6.54 -26.52
N ILE A 297 -9.36 5.77 -26.64
CA ILE A 297 -9.36 4.50 -27.37
C ILE A 297 -9.05 4.73 -28.86
N ARG A 298 -9.62 5.77 -29.46
CA ARG A 298 -9.49 6.03 -30.89
C ARG A 298 -8.18 6.72 -31.28
N PHE A 299 -7.67 7.61 -30.43
CA PHE A 299 -6.56 8.51 -30.76
C PHE A 299 -5.36 8.39 -29.80
N GLY A 300 -5.55 7.82 -28.61
CA GLY A 300 -4.49 7.70 -27.61
C GLY A 300 -3.36 6.79 -28.09
N LYS A 301 -2.11 7.22 -27.83
CA LYS A 301 -0.91 6.43 -28.18
C LYS A 301 -0.19 5.87 -26.97
N PHE A 302 -0.29 6.56 -25.84
CA PHE A 302 0.26 6.20 -24.53
C PHE A 302 1.72 5.72 -24.59
N ARG A 303 2.59 6.54 -25.22
CA ARG A 303 4.02 6.22 -25.40
C ARG A 303 4.81 6.45 -24.11
N ASP A 304 6.12 6.23 -24.16
CA ASP A 304 7.07 6.35 -23.03
C ASP A 304 6.68 5.50 -21.80
N GLY A 305 5.87 4.44 -22.03
CA GLY A 305 5.38 3.56 -20.98
C GLY A 305 4.21 4.11 -20.17
N SER A 306 3.62 5.28 -20.51
CA SER A 306 2.41 5.79 -19.84
C SER A 306 1.20 4.85 -19.97
N SER A 307 1.21 3.96 -20.98
CA SER A 307 0.24 2.87 -21.10
C SER A 307 0.23 1.95 -19.88
N LEU A 308 1.33 1.77 -19.15
CA LEU A 308 1.32 0.97 -17.92
C LEU A 308 0.38 1.58 -16.88
N ILE A 309 0.44 2.90 -16.69
CA ILE A 309 -0.44 3.64 -15.76
C ILE A 309 -1.90 3.47 -16.20
N ALA A 310 -2.18 3.59 -17.50
CA ALA A 310 -3.53 3.39 -18.03
C ALA A 310 -4.08 1.96 -17.78
N TYR A 311 -3.25 0.93 -17.95
CA TYR A 311 -3.65 -0.45 -17.66
C TYR A 311 -3.89 -0.69 -16.17
N MET A 312 -3.03 -0.15 -15.31
CA MET A 312 -3.16 -0.29 -13.86
C MET A 312 -4.41 0.43 -13.34
N ALA A 313 -4.58 1.71 -13.71
CA ALA A 313 -5.69 2.53 -13.24
C ALA A 313 -7.05 2.09 -13.85
N GLY A 314 -7.07 1.77 -15.15
CA GLY A 314 -8.26 1.19 -15.78
C GLY A 314 -8.61 -0.18 -15.20
N GLY A 315 -7.59 -1.01 -14.93
CA GLY A 315 -7.75 -2.28 -14.23
C GLY A 315 -8.36 -2.11 -12.85
N TRP A 316 -7.88 -1.14 -12.06
CA TRP A 316 -8.41 -0.79 -10.75
C TRP A 316 -9.92 -0.51 -10.83
N ILE A 317 -10.33 0.42 -11.70
CA ILE A 317 -11.74 0.84 -11.82
C ILE A 317 -12.63 -0.31 -12.28
N ILE A 318 -12.21 -1.05 -13.30
CA ILE A 318 -12.99 -2.18 -13.84
C ILE A 318 -13.18 -3.25 -12.77
N SER A 319 -12.11 -3.62 -12.08
CA SER A 319 -12.15 -4.66 -11.04
C SER A 319 -13.00 -4.21 -9.85
N PHE A 320 -12.89 -2.95 -9.43
CA PHE A 320 -13.70 -2.39 -8.36
C PHE A 320 -15.20 -2.37 -8.71
N LEU A 321 -15.55 -2.06 -9.96
CA LEU A 321 -16.94 -2.17 -10.43
C LEU A 321 -17.44 -3.62 -10.47
N ILE A 322 -16.59 -4.57 -10.86
CA ILE A 322 -16.95 -6.00 -10.96
C ILE A 322 -17.18 -6.62 -9.57
N PHE A 323 -16.31 -6.38 -8.60
CA PHE A 323 -16.35 -7.09 -7.31
C PHE A 323 -17.28 -6.41 -6.28
N PRO A 324 -16.87 -5.35 -5.56
CA PRO A 324 -17.67 -4.80 -4.48
C PRO A 324 -18.96 -4.10 -4.93
N VAL A 325 -19.05 -3.64 -6.19
CA VAL A 325 -20.19 -2.86 -6.68
C VAL A 325 -21.26 -3.75 -7.31
N LEU A 326 -20.99 -4.32 -8.50
CA LEU A 326 -21.97 -5.10 -9.26
C LEU A 326 -22.00 -6.56 -8.82
N GLY A 327 -20.84 -7.17 -8.56
CA GLY A 327 -20.75 -8.56 -8.12
C GLY A 327 -21.46 -8.80 -6.79
N SER A 328 -21.41 -7.82 -5.88
CA SER A 328 -22.11 -7.88 -4.60
C SER A 328 -23.63 -8.04 -4.71
N LEU A 329 -24.25 -7.63 -5.82
CA LEU A 329 -25.69 -7.83 -6.04
C LEU A 329 -26.09 -9.31 -6.04
N PHE A 330 -25.17 -10.21 -6.40
CA PHE A 330 -25.40 -11.66 -6.40
C PHE A 330 -25.08 -12.34 -5.05
N PHE A 331 -24.53 -11.60 -4.08
CA PHE A 331 -24.06 -12.14 -2.80
C PHE A 331 -24.53 -11.29 -1.60
N THR A 332 -25.68 -10.61 -1.71
CA THR A 332 -26.22 -9.73 -0.67
C THR A 332 -26.41 -10.45 0.67
N ASP A 333 -26.87 -11.70 0.64
CA ASP A 333 -27.07 -12.52 1.85
C ASP A 333 -25.77 -12.82 2.61
N PHE A 334 -24.63 -12.70 1.93
CA PHE A 334 -23.28 -12.90 2.46
C PHE A 334 -22.54 -11.58 2.69
N GLY A 335 -23.21 -10.42 2.61
CA GLY A 335 -22.62 -9.10 2.80
C GLY A 335 -21.92 -8.56 1.57
N GLY A 336 -22.27 -9.09 0.38
CA GLY A 336 -21.68 -8.75 -0.90
C GLY A 336 -20.34 -9.46 -1.15
N LEU A 337 -19.81 -9.25 -2.36
CA LEU A 337 -18.50 -9.73 -2.78
C LEU A 337 -17.42 -8.76 -2.28
N ARG A 338 -17.39 -8.61 -0.95
CA ARG A 338 -16.57 -7.67 -0.18
C ARG A 338 -15.64 -8.42 0.76
N MET A 339 -14.40 -7.94 0.91
CA MET A 339 -13.39 -8.61 1.75
C MET A 339 -13.49 -8.23 3.21
N THR A 340 -13.61 -6.93 3.48
CA THR A 340 -13.50 -6.35 4.82
C THR A 340 -14.67 -5.43 5.14
N PRO A 341 -15.95 -5.80 4.90
CA PRO A 341 -17.05 -4.93 5.28
C PRO A 341 -17.09 -4.68 6.82
N PRO A 342 -17.25 -3.44 7.30
CA PRO A 342 -17.53 -2.21 6.55
C PRO A 342 -16.31 -1.31 6.22
N ARG A 343 -15.08 -1.81 6.33
CA ARG A 343 -13.81 -1.13 5.95
C ARG A 343 -13.60 -1.09 4.42
N SER A 344 -12.46 -0.49 4.02
CA SER A 344 -11.98 -0.38 2.63
C SER A 344 -11.94 -1.70 1.87
N ASP A 345 -12.57 -1.71 0.70
CA ASP A 345 -12.51 -2.80 -0.28
C ASP A 345 -11.44 -2.60 -1.38
N ASP A 346 -10.37 -1.86 -1.09
CA ASP A 346 -9.26 -1.62 -2.04
C ASP A 346 -8.62 -2.91 -2.59
N TRP A 347 -8.80 -4.06 -1.93
CA TRP A 347 -8.40 -5.36 -2.47
C TRP A 347 -8.88 -5.56 -3.90
N ALA A 348 -10.12 -5.16 -4.21
CA ALA A 348 -10.68 -5.33 -5.54
C ALA A 348 -9.99 -4.42 -6.56
N GLY A 349 -9.69 -3.18 -6.17
CA GLY A 349 -8.95 -2.24 -6.99
C GLY A 349 -7.52 -2.72 -7.25
N ILE A 350 -6.81 -3.15 -6.21
CA ILE A 350 -5.44 -3.67 -6.32
C ILE A 350 -5.38 -5.00 -7.10
N THR A 351 -6.41 -5.86 -7.03
CA THR A 351 -6.57 -7.00 -7.95
C THR A 351 -6.57 -6.51 -9.40
N GLY A 352 -7.31 -5.45 -9.68
CA GLY A 352 -7.36 -4.79 -10.99
C GLY A 352 -6.01 -4.25 -11.43
N VAL A 353 -5.27 -3.60 -10.53
CA VAL A 353 -3.90 -3.12 -10.77
C VAL A 353 -2.97 -4.28 -11.11
N PHE A 354 -3.01 -5.37 -10.34
CA PHE A 354 -2.21 -6.57 -10.59
C PHE A 354 -2.51 -7.20 -11.96
N VAL A 355 -3.80 -7.35 -12.30
CA VAL A 355 -4.21 -7.90 -13.60
C VAL A 355 -3.81 -6.96 -14.75
N GLY A 356 -4.08 -5.66 -14.63
CA GLY A 356 -3.72 -4.65 -15.62
C GLY A 356 -2.21 -4.60 -15.87
N MET A 357 -1.41 -4.52 -14.81
CA MET A 357 0.05 -4.61 -14.87
C MET A 357 0.49 -5.90 -15.55
N THR A 358 -0.05 -7.05 -15.15
CA THR A 358 0.32 -8.35 -15.72
C THR A 358 0.03 -8.41 -17.22
N LEU A 359 -1.15 -7.94 -17.66
CA LEU A 359 -1.52 -7.87 -19.07
C LEU A 359 -0.55 -6.96 -19.85
N TRP A 360 -0.17 -5.81 -19.28
CA TRP A 360 0.82 -4.93 -19.88
C TRP A 360 2.19 -5.60 -20.00
N MET A 361 2.65 -6.30 -18.96
CA MET A 361 3.92 -7.03 -18.96
C MET A 361 3.94 -8.12 -20.04
N GLN A 362 2.84 -8.86 -20.18
CA GLN A 362 2.70 -9.90 -21.22
C GLN A 362 2.74 -9.29 -22.63
N ARG A 363 2.02 -8.19 -22.85
CA ARG A 363 1.99 -7.48 -24.15
C ARG A 363 3.35 -6.89 -24.53
N ASN A 364 4.14 -6.47 -23.55
CA ASN A 364 5.46 -5.86 -23.76
C ASN A 364 6.63 -6.84 -23.55
N ASN A 365 6.37 -8.15 -23.51
CA ASN A 365 7.38 -9.22 -23.38
C ASN A 365 8.21 -9.19 -22.07
N TYR A 366 7.68 -8.59 -20.99
CA TYR A 366 8.28 -8.59 -19.65
C TYR A 366 7.87 -9.82 -18.82
N TRP A 367 7.94 -11.01 -19.41
CA TRP A 367 7.55 -12.26 -18.73
C TRP A 367 8.34 -12.56 -17.47
N ALA A 368 9.61 -12.14 -17.41
CA ALA A 368 10.43 -12.28 -16.21
C ALA A 368 9.89 -11.44 -15.04
N VAL A 369 9.37 -10.25 -15.31
CA VAL A 369 8.74 -9.39 -14.30
C VAL A 369 7.41 -9.99 -13.85
N ALA A 370 6.58 -10.48 -14.78
CA ALA A 370 5.32 -11.15 -14.44
C ALA A 370 5.55 -12.44 -13.62
N TYR A 371 6.61 -13.20 -13.94
CA TYR A 371 7.02 -14.37 -13.16
C TYR A 371 7.48 -13.96 -11.75
N ALA A 372 8.36 -12.95 -11.64
CA ALA A 372 8.79 -12.44 -10.34
C ALA A 372 7.61 -11.98 -9.50
N SER A 373 6.65 -11.27 -10.10
CA SER A 373 5.42 -10.84 -9.46
C SER A 373 4.65 -12.01 -8.85
N VAL A 374 4.33 -13.05 -9.62
CA VAL A 374 3.56 -14.19 -9.09
C VAL A 374 4.33 -14.99 -8.05
N VAL A 375 5.64 -15.18 -8.20
CA VAL A 375 6.45 -15.90 -7.21
C VAL A 375 6.56 -15.10 -5.91
N SER A 376 6.87 -13.81 -6.01
CA SER A 376 6.90 -12.93 -4.83
C SER A 376 5.54 -12.88 -4.15
N GLY A 377 4.45 -12.76 -4.91
CA GLY A 377 3.09 -12.86 -4.39
C GLY A 377 2.82 -14.18 -3.69
N THR A 378 3.20 -15.31 -4.27
CA THR A 378 2.97 -16.63 -3.64
C THR A 378 3.70 -16.74 -2.30
N ILE A 379 4.98 -16.32 -2.26
CA ILE A 379 5.77 -16.33 -1.02
C ILE A 379 5.18 -15.33 -0.01
N GLY A 380 4.75 -14.15 -0.45
CA GLY A 380 4.10 -13.15 0.41
C GLY A 380 2.75 -13.62 0.96
N GLY A 381 1.93 -14.30 0.17
CA GLY A 381 0.65 -14.86 0.63
C GLY A 381 0.86 -15.97 1.67
N LEU A 382 1.81 -16.89 1.41
CA LEU A 382 2.24 -17.88 2.39
C LEU A 382 2.83 -17.23 3.64
N GLY A 383 3.61 -16.16 3.47
CA GLY A 383 4.21 -15.39 4.54
C GLY A 383 3.17 -14.74 5.44
N PHE A 384 2.21 -14.01 4.89
CA PHE A 384 1.26 -13.27 5.72
C PHE A 384 0.33 -14.21 6.49
N SER A 385 -0.29 -15.16 5.78
CA SER A 385 -1.17 -16.16 6.41
C SER A 385 -0.41 -17.10 7.35
N GLY A 386 0.81 -17.50 6.98
CA GLY A 386 1.66 -18.39 7.78
C GLY A 386 2.25 -17.73 9.02
N ILE A 387 2.69 -16.47 8.95
CA ILE A 387 3.16 -15.73 10.13
C ILE A 387 1.99 -15.46 11.10
N GLN A 388 0.79 -15.16 10.60
CA GLN A 388 -0.40 -15.05 11.47
C GLN A 388 -0.71 -16.39 12.15
N TRP A 389 -0.59 -17.50 11.43
CA TRP A 389 -0.72 -18.83 12.02
C TRP A 389 0.36 -19.11 13.09
N ILE A 390 1.64 -18.79 12.82
CA ILE A 390 2.74 -18.91 13.79
C ILE A 390 2.48 -18.01 15.01
N LYS A 391 2.03 -16.77 14.80
CA LYS A 391 1.66 -15.83 15.86
C LYS A 391 0.63 -16.47 16.80
N GLN A 392 -0.41 -17.09 16.26
CA GLN A 392 -1.42 -17.77 17.06
C GLN A 392 -0.84 -18.97 17.82
N LEU A 393 0.02 -19.78 17.20
CA LEU A 393 0.69 -20.87 17.93
C LEU A 393 1.55 -20.34 19.09
N LEU A 394 2.26 -19.24 18.89
CA LEU A 394 3.05 -18.58 19.94
C LEU A 394 2.17 -17.95 21.02
N MET A 395 0.96 -17.54 20.69
CA MET A 395 -0.03 -17.01 21.65
C MET A 395 -0.84 -18.09 22.37
N ALA A 396 -0.65 -19.38 22.05
CA ALA A 396 -1.38 -20.48 22.69
C ALA A 396 -1.02 -20.69 24.18
N PRO A 397 0.26 -20.63 24.61
CA PRO A 397 0.63 -20.77 26.02
C PRO A 397 0.01 -19.65 26.88
N GLY A 398 -0.72 -20.03 27.93
CA GLY A 398 -1.40 -19.07 28.81
C GLY A 398 -2.62 -18.40 28.18
N ASN A 399 -3.10 -18.87 27.03
CA ASN A 399 -4.28 -18.31 26.41
C ASN A 399 -5.54 -18.57 27.27
N PRO A 400 -6.31 -17.55 27.66
CA PRO A 400 -7.48 -17.72 28.54
C PRO A 400 -8.48 -18.74 28.04
N ARG A 401 -8.66 -18.82 26.71
CA ARG A 401 -9.60 -19.76 26.08
C ARG A 401 -9.17 -21.22 26.26
N ILE A 402 -7.90 -21.51 25.96
CA ILE A 402 -7.35 -22.87 26.07
C ILE A 402 -7.39 -23.32 27.54
N LEU A 403 -7.07 -22.41 28.46
CA LEU A 403 -7.13 -22.68 29.89
C LEU A 403 -8.56 -22.91 30.41
N ALA A 404 -9.55 -22.19 29.88
CA ALA A 404 -10.94 -22.33 30.27
C ALA A 404 -11.53 -23.71 29.88
N GLU A 405 -11.06 -24.30 28.78
CA GLU A 405 -11.49 -25.63 28.34
C GLU A 405 -10.82 -26.77 29.10
N ALA A 406 -9.59 -26.55 29.58
CA ALA A 406 -8.81 -27.55 30.31
C ALA A 406 -9.40 -27.94 31.69
N SER A 407 -10.59 -27.46 32.06
CA SER A 407 -11.31 -27.80 33.31
C SER A 407 -10.45 -27.64 34.57
N LEU A 408 -9.59 -26.61 34.57
CA LEU A 408 -8.67 -26.31 35.67
C LEU A 408 -9.42 -25.77 36.89
N SER A 409 -8.87 -25.98 38.09
CA SER A 409 -9.35 -25.29 39.29
C SER A 409 -9.17 -23.78 39.16
N SER A 410 -10.06 -23.00 39.78
CA SER A 410 -10.01 -21.52 39.71
C SER A 410 -8.64 -20.96 40.12
N GLU A 411 -8.00 -21.54 41.13
CA GLU A 411 -6.66 -21.14 41.58
C GLU A 411 -5.58 -21.41 40.53
N THR A 412 -5.59 -22.61 39.91
CA THR A 412 -4.62 -22.98 38.86
C THR A 412 -4.83 -22.16 37.59
N TYR A 413 -6.09 -21.86 37.24
CA TYR A 413 -6.43 -20.98 36.13
C TYR A 413 -5.85 -19.57 36.33
N GLN A 414 -6.11 -18.94 37.49
CA GLN A 414 -5.61 -17.59 37.78
C GLN A 414 -4.07 -17.54 37.87
N LYS A 415 -3.44 -18.57 38.44
CA LYS A 415 -1.99 -18.68 38.47
C LYS A 415 -1.39 -18.70 37.06
N ASN A 416 -1.91 -19.56 36.17
CA ASN A 416 -1.44 -19.63 34.78
C ASN A 416 -1.65 -18.30 34.04
N LEU A 417 -2.81 -17.67 34.20
CA LEU A 417 -3.07 -16.36 33.59
C LEU A 417 -2.05 -15.31 34.03
N THR A 418 -1.71 -15.29 35.32
CA THR A 418 -0.76 -14.34 35.89
C THR A 418 0.66 -14.60 35.39
N GLU A 419 1.10 -15.87 35.35
CA GLU A 419 2.43 -16.27 34.88
C GLU A 419 2.65 -15.91 33.39
N TRP A 420 1.60 -16.03 32.56
CA TRP A 420 1.68 -15.74 31.13
C TRP A 420 1.20 -14.32 30.76
N ALA A 421 0.80 -13.49 31.71
CA ALA A 421 0.22 -12.18 31.45
C ALA A 421 1.16 -11.29 30.60
N HIS A 422 2.44 -11.23 30.97
CA HIS A 422 3.44 -10.46 30.22
C HIS A 422 3.67 -10.97 28.80
N TRP A 423 3.58 -12.29 28.58
CA TRP A 423 3.69 -12.90 27.26
C TRP A 423 2.48 -12.56 26.38
N GLN A 424 1.27 -12.67 26.94
CA GLN A 424 0.03 -12.36 26.24
C GLN A 424 -0.10 -10.86 25.91
N GLN A 425 0.49 -9.98 26.73
CA GLN A 425 0.49 -8.52 26.54
C GLN A 425 1.59 -7.99 25.60
N GLN A 426 2.45 -8.85 25.04
CA GLN A 426 3.45 -8.39 24.07
C GLN A 426 2.79 -7.80 22.82
N ASN A 427 3.53 -6.96 22.10
CA ASN A 427 3.09 -6.41 20.83
C ASN A 427 3.18 -7.45 19.69
N TRP A 428 2.29 -8.44 19.74
CA TRP A 428 2.16 -9.51 18.75
C TRP A 428 1.86 -9.01 17.34
N HIS A 429 1.28 -7.81 17.21
CA HIS A 429 1.07 -7.20 15.91
C HIS A 429 2.39 -6.78 15.27
N SER A 430 3.28 -6.14 16.04
CA SER A 430 4.63 -5.77 15.58
C SER A 430 5.46 -7.01 15.20
N PHE A 431 5.36 -8.11 15.97
CA PHE A 431 5.97 -9.39 15.58
C PHE A 431 5.49 -9.86 14.20
N LEU A 432 4.17 -9.82 13.97
CA LEU A 432 3.57 -10.21 12.69
C LEU A 432 4.06 -9.31 11.54
N GLU A 433 4.12 -8.00 11.74
CA GLU A 433 4.55 -7.06 10.71
C GLU A 433 6.04 -7.23 10.36
N GLN A 434 6.91 -7.28 11.36
CA GLN A 434 8.36 -7.46 11.14
C GLN A 434 8.68 -8.81 10.51
N SER A 435 8.03 -9.88 10.95
CA SER A 435 8.25 -11.24 10.42
C SER A 435 7.70 -11.36 9.00
N TYR A 436 6.53 -10.77 8.71
CA TYR A 436 5.99 -10.74 7.36
C TYR A 436 6.90 -9.94 6.41
N GLY A 437 7.41 -8.79 6.86
CA GLY A 437 8.45 -8.04 6.14
C GLY A 437 9.69 -8.88 5.85
N PHE A 438 10.16 -9.68 6.80
CA PHE A 438 11.30 -10.57 6.59
C PHE A 438 11.03 -11.61 5.47
N ILE A 439 9.86 -12.26 5.48
CA ILE A 439 9.47 -13.22 4.44
C ILE A 439 9.34 -12.54 3.06
N ASN A 440 8.77 -11.35 3.02
CA ASN A 440 8.71 -10.53 1.81
C ASN A 440 10.13 -10.22 1.27
N GLY A 441 11.10 -9.94 2.15
CA GLY A 441 12.49 -9.75 1.74
C GLY A 441 13.11 -11.03 1.17
N ILE A 442 12.82 -12.20 1.75
CA ILE A 442 13.19 -13.50 1.18
C ILE A 442 12.56 -13.69 -0.21
N ALA A 443 11.31 -13.27 -0.40
CA ALA A 443 10.63 -13.34 -1.68
C ALA A 443 11.38 -12.53 -2.76
N ILE A 444 11.80 -11.31 -2.43
CA ILE A 444 12.60 -10.45 -3.32
C ILE A 444 13.97 -11.07 -3.60
N ALA A 445 14.68 -11.54 -2.57
CA ALA A 445 15.98 -12.18 -2.75
C ALA A 445 15.88 -13.41 -3.68
N THR A 446 14.84 -14.24 -3.50
CA THR A 446 14.59 -15.44 -4.32
C THR A 446 14.44 -15.08 -5.80
N VAL A 447 13.56 -14.12 -6.12
CA VAL A 447 13.29 -13.77 -7.52
C VAL A 447 14.48 -13.06 -8.16
N LEU A 448 15.18 -12.19 -7.43
CA LEU A 448 16.36 -11.51 -7.95
C LEU A 448 17.53 -12.47 -8.14
N ALA A 449 17.77 -13.41 -7.23
CA ALA A 449 18.81 -14.42 -7.38
C ALA A 449 18.57 -15.32 -8.59
N LEU A 450 17.30 -15.69 -8.82
CA LEU A 450 16.90 -16.45 -10.01
C LEU A 450 17.10 -15.62 -11.28
N ILE A 451 16.61 -14.38 -11.33
CA ILE A 451 16.70 -13.52 -12.52
C ILE A 451 18.17 -13.16 -12.84
N ALA A 452 18.99 -12.85 -11.83
CA ALA A 452 20.39 -12.48 -11.99
C ALA A 452 21.22 -13.56 -12.70
N THR A 453 20.86 -14.84 -12.51
CA THR A 453 21.55 -15.99 -13.11
C THR A 453 20.97 -16.43 -14.45
N ARG A 454 19.82 -15.90 -14.87
CA ARG A 454 19.04 -16.40 -16.02
C ARG A 454 18.78 -15.35 -17.11
N LEU A 455 19.10 -14.08 -16.86
CA LEU A 455 19.01 -13.00 -17.83
C LEU A 455 20.37 -12.60 -18.40
N PRO A 456 20.41 -12.11 -19.66
CA PRO A 456 21.63 -11.61 -20.26
C PRO A 456 22.22 -10.45 -19.43
N ILE A 457 23.54 -10.30 -19.51
CA ILE A 457 24.21 -9.10 -19.00
C ILE A 457 23.90 -7.97 -19.96
N HIS A 458 23.27 -6.89 -19.47
CA HIS A 458 23.12 -5.71 -20.29
C HIS A 458 24.53 -5.16 -20.53
N SER A 459 25.05 -5.30 -21.75
CA SER A 459 26.28 -4.63 -22.12
C SER A 459 26.11 -3.13 -21.84
N PRO A 460 27.16 -2.43 -21.39
CA PRO A 460 27.14 -0.98 -21.36
C PRO A 460 26.94 -0.51 -22.81
N SER A 461 25.69 -0.27 -23.19
CA SER A 461 25.33 0.22 -24.52
C SER A 461 26.19 1.44 -24.80
N SER A 462 26.74 1.52 -26.01
CA SER A 462 27.51 2.66 -26.51
C SER A 462 27.03 3.97 -25.87
N ARG A 463 27.99 4.70 -25.29
CA ARG A 463 27.93 5.97 -24.54
C ARG A 463 27.08 7.13 -25.12
N ALA A 464 26.15 6.90 -26.03
CA ALA A 464 25.13 7.85 -26.41
C ALA A 464 24.26 8.13 -25.18
N LYS A 465 24.59 9.19 -24.44
CA LYS A 465 23.79 9.71 -23.32
C LYS A 465 22.36 9.86 -23.81
N GLN A 466 21.44 9.15 -23.17
CA GLN A 466 20.04 9.25 -23.57
C GLN A 466 19.48 10.62 -23.20
N PRO A 467 18.67 11.25 -24.08
CA PRO A 467 17.99 12.49 -23.75
C PRO A 467 17.15 12.32 -22.47
N GLY A 468 17.42 13.14 -21.45
CA GLY A 468 16.68 13.13 -20.19
C GLY A 468 17.20 12.19 -19.10
N GLU A 469 18.26 11.42 -19.33
CA GLU A 469 18.83 10.51 -18.31
C GLU A 469 19.25 11.25 -17.03
N LYS A 470 19.93 12.40 -17.16
CA LYS A 470 20.33 13.21 -15.99
C LYS A 470 19.12 13.71 -15.19
N TRP A 471 18.04 14.10 -15.89
CA TRP A 471 16.82 14.55 -15.24
C TRP A 471 16.13 13.39 -14.50
N ALA A 472 16.03 12.23 -15.14
CA ALA A 472 15.45 11.03 -14.53
C ALA A 472 16.23 10.62 -13.27
N LEU A 473 17.57 10.58 -13.35
CA LEU A 473 18.43 10.31 -12.19
C LEU A 473 18.24 11.36 -11.08
N GLY A 474 18.19 12.64 -11.42
CA GLY A 474 17.94 13.72 -10.46
C GLY A 474 16.60 13.56 -9.74
N PHE A 475 15.52 13.35 -10.50
CA PHE A 475 14.18 13.11 -9.94
C PHE A 475 14.13 11.87 -9.05
N THR A 476 14.65 10.71 -9.51
CA THR A 476 14.66 9.49 -8.70
C THR A 476 15.49 9.67 -7.42
N THR A 477 16.56 10.46 -7.46
CA THR A 477 17.38 10.77 -6.27
C THR A 477 16.58 11.59 -5.27
N VAL A 478 15.93 12.68 -5.70
CA VAL A 478 15.09 13.51 -4.83
C VAL A 478 13.91 12.71 -4.27
N PHE A 479 13.24 11.92 -5.11
CA PHE A 479 12.14 11.07 -4.66
C PHE A 479 12.58 10.09 -3.58
N VAL A 480 13.68 9.37 -3.80
CA VAL A 480 14.15 8.34 -2.88
C VAL A 480 14.69 8.96 -1.58
N LEU A 481 15.55 9.98 -1.67
CA LEU A 481 16.24 10.54 -0.49
C LEU A 481 15.42 11.57 0.29
N LEU A 482 14.44 12.23 -0.33
CA LEU A 482 13.64 13.27 0.32
C LEU A 482 12.16 12.97 0.28
N GLY A 483 11.63 12.50 -0.85
CA GLY A 483 10.21 12.19 -1.00
C GLY A 483 9.75 11.09 -0.04
N ILE A 484 10.40 9.92 -0.06
CA ILE A 484 10.05 8.79 0.82
C ILE A 484 10.21 9.14 2.31
N PRO A 485 11.34 9.73 2.77
CA PRO A 485 11.46 10.10 4.17
C PRO A 485 10.45 11.17 4.59
N TYR A 486 10.16 12.18 3.75
CA TYR A 486 9.17 13.23 4.04
C TYR A 486 7.82 12.65 4.41
N VAL A 487 7.23 11.85 3.53
CA VAL A 487 5.86 11.32 3.70
C VAL A 487 5.71 10.39 4.91
N ASN A 488 6.83 9.90 5.45
CA ASN A 488 6.84 9.14 6.69
C ASN A 488 7.10 10.04 7.91
N VAL A 489 8.23 10.77 7.93
CA VAL A 489 8.65 11.58 9.09
C VAL A 489 7.71 12.77 9.36
N PHE A 490 7.04 13.31 8.35
CA PHE A 490 6.03 14.37 8.54
C PHE A 490 4.95 13.97 9.56
N LYS A 491 4.59 12.68 9.63
CA LYS A 491 3.59 12.17 10.59
C LYS A 491 4.03 12.33 12.05
N ASN A 492 5.31 12.55 12.30
CA ASN A 492 5.80 12.84 13.65
C ASN A 492 5.27 14.17 14.16
N VAL A 493 5.08 15.16 13.29
CA VAL A 493 4.57 16.49 13.70
C VAL A 493 3.23 16.37 14.41
N LYS A 494 2.35 15.49 13.92
CA LYS A 494 1.08 15.19 14.57
C LYS A 494 1.28 14.54 15.95
N GLU A 495 2.12 13.51 16.04
CA GLU A 495 2.41 12.82 17.30
C GLU A 495 3.00 13.75 18.35
N TRP A 496 3.92 14.62 17.92
CA TRP A 496 4.52 15.66 18.74
C TRP A 496 3.46 16.65 19.20
N SER A 497 2.60 17.12 18.30
CA SER A 497 1.52 18.05 18.66
C SER A 497 0.52 17.46 19.66
N ASP A 498 0.28 16.15 19.62
CA ASP A 498 -0.66 15.46 20.49
C ASP A 498 -0.06 15.11 21.85
N GLN A 499 1.25 14.80 21.91
CA GLN A 499 1.88 14.27 23.13
C GLN A 499 2.90 15.20 23.79
N LEU A 500 3.63 16.03 23.03
CA LEU A 500 4.58 16.99 23.59
C LEU A 500 3.87 18.28 23.96
N ARG A 501 3.63 18.52 25.26
CA ARG A 501 3.16 19.82 25.77
C ARG A 501 2.10 20.49 24.87
N PRO A 502 0.89 19.93 24.76
CA PRO A 502 -0.11 20.34 23.77
C PRO A 502 -0.38 21.85 23.74
N GLU A 503 -0.24 22.53 24.89
CA GLU A 503 -0.40 23.98 25.03
C GLU A 503 0.60 24.82 24.22
N ALA A 504 1.75 24.26 23.84
CA ALA A 504 2.73 24.93 22.98
C ALA A 504 2.49 24.69 21.48
N TRP A 505 1.75 23.62 21.15
CA TRP A 505 1.54 23.17 19.78
C TRP A 505 0.13 23.47 19.26
N LYS A 506 -0.82 23.72 20.16
CA LYS A 506 -2.22 24.01 19.87
C LYS A 506 -2.64 25.31 20.55
N GLN A 507 -3.53 26.05 19.90
CA GLN A 507 -4.17 27.24 20.44
C GLN A 507 -5.69 27.04 20.40
N VAL A 508 -6.39 27.52 21.44
CA VAL A 508 -7.85 27.51 21.49
C VAL A 508 -8.34 28.90 21.11
N ILE A 509 -9.15 28.98 20.06
CA ILE A 509 -9.78 30.22 19.60
C ILE A 509 -11.27 30.13 19.87
N LEU A 510 -11.82 31.17 20.49
CA LEU A 510 -13.26 31.29 20.69
C LEU A 510 -13.88 31.90 19.43
N ARG A 511 -14.75 31.16 18.76
CA ARG A 511 -15.48 31.66 17.59
C ARG A 511 -16.56 32.67 18.01
N PRO A 512 -17.01 33.54 17.09
CA PRO A 512 -18.08 34.51 17.36
C PRO A 512 -19.41 33.89 17.83
N ASP A 513 -19.63 32.60 17.56
CA ASP A 513 -20.79 31.81 17.98
C ASP A 513 -20.66 31.20 19.38
N GLY A 514 -19.54 31.47 20.08
CA GLY A 514 -19.25 30.94 21.42
C GLY A 514 -18.66 29.53 21.43
N THR A 515 -18.38 28.93 20.27
CA THR A 515 -17.73 27.61 20.19
C THR A 515 -16.21 27.72 20.33
N GLU A 516 -15.61 26.81 21.09
CA GLU A 516 -14.15 26.68 21.21
C GLU A 516 -13.62 25.80 20.08
N GLU A 517 -12.69 26.34 19.30
CA GLU A 517 -11.99 25.60 18.25
C GLU A 517 -10.52 25.46 18.61
N THR A 518 -10.03 24.22 18.62
CA THR A 518 -8.60 23.95 18.80
C THR A 518 -7.91 23.92 17.45
N LEU A 519 -7.01 24.88 17.22
CA LEU A 519 -6.21 24.98 15.99
C LEU A 519 -4.72 24.76 16.30
N PRO A 520 -3.90 24.41 15.30
CA PRO A 520 -2.44 24.44 15.46
C PRO A 520 -1.98 25.84 15.89
N ALA A 521 -1.03 25.89 16.83
CA ALA A 521 -0.40 27.13 17.26
C ALA A 521 0.37 27.78 16.08
N LEU A 522 0.51 29.10 16.12
CA LEU A 522 1.36 29.83 15.18
C LEU A 522 2.68 30.17 15.89
N TRP A 523 3.79 29.84 15.24
CA TRP A 523 5.13 30.11 15.76
C TRP A 523 5.82 31.20 14.94
N ASP A 524 6.45 32.11 15.66
CA ASP A 524 7.16 33.25 15.09
C ASP A 524 8.47 32.83 14.42
N VAL A 525 8.96 33.71 13.54
CA VAL A 525 10.23 33.51 12.85
C VAL A 525 11.40 33.53 13.85
N PRO A 526 12.30 32.54 13.82
CA PRO A 526 13.51 32.58 14.64
C PRO A 526 14.30 33.89 14.44
N TYR A 527 14.75 34.48 15.54
CA TYR A 527 15.53 35.73 15.61
C TYR A 527 14.80 37.02 15.21
N ILE A 528 13.75 36.95 14.40
CA ILE A 528 13.00 38.10 13.88
C ILE A 528 11.73 38.36 14.72
N GLY A 529 11.13 37.31 15.28
CA GLY A 529 9.89 37.41 16.04
C GLY A 529 8.69 37.79 15.16
N ARG A 530 7.72 38.49 15.76
CA ARG A 530 6.52 38.97 15.07
C ARG A 530 6.73 40.37 14.49
N LEU A 531 6.88 40.43 13.17
CA LEU A 531 6.93 41.70 12.46
C LEU A 531 5.50 42.25 12.25
N PRO A 532 5.23 43.52 12.60
CA PRO A 532 3.95 44.14 12.31
C PRO A 532 3.64 44.08 10.80
N HIS A 533 2.43 43.63 10.46
CA HIS A 533 1.92 43.53 9.08
C HIS A 533 2.60 42.48 8.17
N VAL A 534 3.36 41.53 8.74
CA VAL A 534 4.01 40.45 7.97
C VAL A 534 3.48 39.08 8.41
N ASP A 535 2.20 38.84 8.18
CA ASP A 535 1.51 37.66 8.70
C ASP A 535 1.92 36.34 8.01
N PHE A 536 2.45 36.39 6.78
CA PHE A 536 2.81 35.19 6.01
C PHE A 536 4.04 34.43 6.55
N LEU A 537 4.82 35.05 7.45
CA LEU A 537 5.98 34.43 8.07
C LEU A 537 5.63 33.72 9.40
N HIS A 538 4.37 33.77 9.82
CA HIS A 538 3.86 33.06 10.99
C HIS A 538 3.29 31.72 10.56
N LEU A 539 4.01 30.64 10.85
CA LEU A 539 3.68 29.31 10.37
C LEU A 539 3.27 28.40 11.51
N THR A 540 2.41 27.42 11.19
CA THR A 540 2.12 26.30 12.09
C THR A 540 3.34 25.39 12.23
N PRO A 541 3.40 24.50 13.23
CA PRO A 541 4.47 23.49 13.33
C PRO A 541 4.66 22.69 12.03
N GLU A 542 3.55 22.31 11.39
CA GLU A 542 3.55 21.65 10.08
C GLU A 542 4.11 22.57 8.98
N GLY A 543 3.73 23.85 8.98
CA GLY A 543 4.26 24.85 8.04
C GLY A 543 5.78 25.02 8.15
N TRP A 544 6.31 25.07 9.38
CA TRP A 544 7.75 25.13 9.63
C TRP A 544 8.48 23.86 9.18
N PHE A 545 7.88 22.68 9.42
CA PHE A 545 8.42 21.42 8.94
C PHE A 545 8.48 21.38 7.41
N ASN A 546 7.38 21.77 6.74
CA ASN A 546 7.28 21.82 5.28
C ASN A 546 8.26 22.82 4.67
N LEU A 547 8.41 24.00 5.26
CA LEU A 547 9.41 24.98 4.82
C LEU A 547 10.83 24.42 4.93
N THR A 548 11.16 23.77 6.04
CA THR A 548 12.47 23.13 6.22
C THR A 548 12.72 22.08 5.15
N TRP A 549 11.72 21.25 4.84
CA TRP A 549 11.84 20.23 3.80
C TRP A 549 11.94 20.81 2.38
N LEU A 550 11.27 21.92 2.12
CA LEU A 550 11.39 22.67 0.87
C LEU A 550 12.80 23.21 0.67
N LEU A 551 13.39 23.79 1.73
CA LEU A 551 14.78 24.27 1.73
C LEU A 551 15.77 23.13 1.50
N LEU A 552 15.57 21.98 2.17
CA LEU A 552 16.36 20.76 1.95
C LEU A 552 16.25 20.28 0.49
N THR A 553 15.05 20.29 -0.08
CA THR A 553 14.81 19.91 -1.48
C THR A 553 15.54 20.84 -2.46
N GLY A 554 15.48 22.15 -2.21
CA GLY A 554 16.24 23.15 -2.98
C GLY A 554 17.75 22.92 -2.90
N MET A 555 18.28 22.67 -1.69
CA MET A 555 19.68 22.34 -1.48
C MET A 555 20.09 21.07 -2.25
N PHE A 556 19.31 19.99 -2.18
CA PHE A 556 19.58 18.76 -2.92
C PHE A 556 19.58 18.98 -4.43
N ALA A 557 18.64 19.78 -4.96
CA ALA A 557 18.62 20.10 -6.39
C ALA A 557 19.91 20.82 -6.83
N LEU A 558 20.41 21.76 -6.02
CA LEU A 558 21.68 22.45 -6.26
C LEU A 558 22.89 21.50 -6.17
N VAL A 559 22.92 20.63 -5.16
CA VAL A 559 23.97 19.62 -4.96
C VAL A 559 24.03 18.62 -6.12
N ILE A 560 22.88 18.11 -6.57
CA ILE A 560 22.77 17.21 -7.73
C ILE A 560 23.27 17.91 -8.99
N ARG A 561 22.87 19.16 -9.22
CA ARG A 561 23.34 19.97 -10.35
C ARG A 561 24.87 20.14 -10.29
N ARG A 562 25.43 20.49 -9.13
CA ARG A 562 26.87 20.63 -8.92
C ARG A 562 27.61 19.31 -9.15
N HIS A 563 27.11 18.20 -8.65
CA HIS A 563 27.71 16.86 -8.81
C HIS A 563 27.75 16.42 -10.28
N PHE A 564 26.73 16.75 -11.08
CA PHE A 564 26.72 16.46 -12.52
C PHE A 564 27.65 17.33 -13.36
N GLN A 565 28.13 18.44 -12.81
CA GLN A 565 29.13 19.31 -13.43
C GLN A 565 30.55 18.90 -13.00
N ASP A 566 30.76 18.75 -11.70
CA ASP A 566 32.02 18.31 -11.13
C ASP A 566 31.74 17.41 -9.89
N PRO A 567 32.14 16.12 -9.93
CA PRO A 567 31.77 15.14 -8.92
C PRO A 567 32.25 15.49 -7.50
N LEU A 568 31.29 15.63 -6.58
CA LEU A 568 31.55 15.84 -5.15
C LEU A 568 32.34 14.69 -4.52
N ALA A 569 33.31 15.04 -3.67
CA ALA A 569 34.20 14.09 -2.99
C ALA A 569 33.48 13.14 -2.03
N LEU A 570 32.40 13.60 -1.39
CA LEU A 570 31.59 12.79 -0.47
C LEU A 570 30.89 11.61 -1.18
N ILE A 571 30.59 11.76 -2.48
CA ILE A 571 29.86 10.75 -3.24
C ILE A 571 30.87 9.74 -3.82
N PRO A 572 30.80 8.44 -3.46
CA PRO A 572 31.76 7.45 -3.92
C PRO A 572 31.84 7.36 -5.44
N LYS A 573 33.04 7.08 -5.95
CA LYS A 573 33.28 6.94 -7.40
C LYS A 573 32.60 5.70 -7.99
N THR A 574 32.51 4.62 -7.22
CA THR A 574 31.95 3.34 -7.68
C THR A 574 30.47 3.23 -7.34
N TRP A 575 29.72 2.54 -8.20
CA TRP A 575 28.27 2.35 -8.00
C TRP A 575 27.93 1.49 -6.78
N LEU A 576 28.83 0.58 -6.40
CA LEU A 576 28.73 -0.15 -5.14
C LEU A 576 28.73 0.82 -3.95
N GLY A 577 29.73 1.70 -3.88
CA GLY A 577 29.82 2.69 -2.81
C GLY A 577 28.63 3.67 -2.80
N LYS A 578 28.16 4.10 -3.98
CA LYS A 578 26.94 4.93 -4.09
C LYS A 578 25.71 4.21 -3.53
N GLY A 579 25.54 2.93 -3.83
CA GLY A 579 24.43 2.13 -3.32
C GLY A 579 24.50 1.87 -1.82
N GLN A 580 25.70 1.61 -1.28
CA GLN A 580 25.92 1.49 0.17
C GLN A 580 25.60 2.80 0.89
N LEU A 581 26.10 3.94 0.40
CA LEU A 581 25.79 5.25 0.96
C LEU A 581 24.29 5.55 0.91
N LEU A 582 23.64 5.28 -0.23
CA LEU A 582 22.20 5.44 -0.39
C LEU A 582 21.42 4.62 0.63
N PHE A 583 21.78 3.34 0.81
CA PHE A 583 21.14 2.46 1.78
C PHE A 583 21.30 2.98 3.21
N LEU A 584 22.51 3.36 3.62
CA LEU A 584 22.80 3.82 4.98
C LEU A 584 22.08 5.13 5.33
N LEU A 585 22.04 6.08 4.39
CA LEU A 585 21.31 7.34 4.58
C LEU A 585 19.81 7.07 4.80
N LEU A 586 19.21 6.26 3.94
CA LEU A 586 17.78 5.94 4.04
C LEU A 586 17.46 5.16 5.31
N LEU A 587 18.27 4.15 5.64
CA LEU A 587 18.10 3.33 6.82
C LEU A 587 18.08 4.21 8.07
N TRP A 588 19.14 4.98 8.31
CA TRP A 588 19.30 5.70 9.58
C TRP A 588 18.40 6.93 9.69
N VAL A 589 18.09 7.64 8.61
CA VAL A 589 17.07 8.71 8.64
C VAL A 589 15.73 8.16 9.13
N MET A 590 15.33 6.99 8.65
CA MET A 590 14.07 6.37 9.04
C MET A 590 14.11 5.72 10.43
N ILE A 591 15.23 5.13 10.85
CA ILE A 591 15.37 4.63 12.23
C ILE A 591 15.24 5.79 13.23
N ILE A 592 15.96 6.89 12.97
CA ILE A 592 15.92 8.08 13.85
C ILE A 592 14.52 8.68 13.86
N GLY A 593 13.91 8.89 12.69
CA GLY A 593 12.54 9.41 12.60
C GLY A 593 11.51 8.51 13.29
N ASN A 594 11.64 7.18 13.21
CA ASN A 594 10.78 6.24 13.93
C ASN A 594 10.96 6.35 15.44
N PHE A 595 12.21 6.44 15.90
CA PHE A 595 12.50 6.58 17.33
C PHE A 595 11.99 7.92 17.88
N GLU A 596 12.16 9.03 17.16
CA GLU A 596 11.63 10.35 17.53
C GLU A 596 10.10 10.36 17.64
N ARG A 597 9.41 9.56 16.83
CA ARG A 597 7.96 9.34 16.95
C ARG A 597 7.60 8.62 18.25
N ALA A 598 8.35 7.58 18.59
CA ALA A 598 8.08 6.76 19.78
C ALA A 598 8.51 7.45 21.09
N LEU A 599 9.51 8.32 21.04
CA LEU A 599 10.14 8.94 22.22
C LEU A 599 9.16 9.80 23.03
N VAL A 600 8.22 10.48 22.37
CA VAL A 600 7.29 11.42 23.02
C VAL A 600 6.20 10.73 23.85
N GLY A 601 6.03 9.42 23.65
CA GLY A 601 5.00 8.58 24.28
C GLY A 601 5.52 7.19 24.63
N TRP A 602 6.75 7.11 25.15
CA TRP A 602 7.44 5.84 25.33
C TRP A 602 6.72 4.88 26.29
N ASP A 603 6.62 3.61 25.90
CA ASP A 603 6.08 2.51 26.72
C ASP A 603 6.99 1.27 26.63
N PRO A 604 7.22 0.49 27.73
CA PRO A 604 8.08 -0.68 27.69
C PRO A 604 7.69 -1.75 26.65
N SER A 605 6.41 -1.88 26.30
CA SER A 605 5.94 -2.79 25.24
C SER A 605 6.49 -2.44 23.85
N ARG A 606 6.94 -1.18 23.65
CA ARG A 606 7.56 -0.71 22.41
C ARG A 606 8.98 -1.23 22.24
N LEU A 607 9.62 -1.77 23.28
CA LEU A 607 10.97 -2.33 23.18
C LEU A 607 11.07 -3.42 22.09
N LEU A 608 10.05 -4.28 21.98
CA LEU A 608 9.97 -5.29 20.92
C LEU A 608 9.97 -4.69 19.51
N THR A 609 9.48 -3.46 19.36
CA THR A 609 9.44 -2.76 18.08
C THR A 609 10.72 -1.96 17.88
N GLU A 610 10.98 -0.99 18.75
CA GLU A 610 12.03 0.00 18.57
C GLU A 610 13.44 -0.58 18.73
N TRP A 611 13.65 -1.44 19.74
CA TRP A 611 14.95 -2.04 19.99
C TRP A 611 15.30 -3.09 18.93
N VAL A 612 14.35 -3.96 18.57
CA VAL A 612 14.56 -4.98 17.53
C VAL A 612 14.84 -4.34 16.18
N ILE A 613 14.09 -3.29 15.80
CA ILE A 613 14.34 -2.52 14.57
C ILE A 613 15.75 -1.92 14.59
N THR A 614 16.17 -1.34 15.72
CA THR A 614 17.51 -0.74 15.87
C THR A 614 18.63 -1.77 15.76
N VAL A 615 18.50 -2.93 16.42
CA VAL A 615 19.47 -4.02 16.34
C VAL A 615 19.56 -4.56 14.91
N ASN A 616 18.41 -4.75 14.27
CA ASN A 616 18.34 -5.15 12.86
C ASN A 616 19.05 -4.13 11.95
N ALA A 617 18.92 -2.83 12.21
CA ALA A 617 19.60 -1.78 11.45
C ALA A 617 21.13 -1.80 11.65
N ILE A 618 21.60 -2.09 12.86
CA ILE A 618 23.05 -2.28 13.15
C ILE A 618 23.58 -3.48 12.36
N ILE A 619 22.87 -4.62 12.41
CA ILE A 619 23.24 -5.82 11.64
C ILE A 619 23.23 -5.51 10.14
N ALA A 620 22.18 -4.86 9.63
CA ALA A 620 22.09 -4.50 8.22
C ALA A 620 23.23 -3.57 7.76
N THR A 621 23.63 -2.63 8.62
CA THR A 621 24.79 -1.74 8.41
C THR A 621 26.08 -2.55 8.28
N LEU A 622 26.32 -3.50 9.18
CA LEU A 622 27.51 -4.38 9.10
C LEU A 622 27.48 -5.21 7.81
N LEU A 623 26.35 -5.84 7.51
CA LEU A 623 26.22 -6.74 6.36
C LEU A 623 26.35 -5.99 5.03
N VAL A 624 25.74 -4.81 4.87
CA VAL A 624 25.81 -4.06 3.59
C VAL A 624 27.23 -3.58 3.29
N LEU A 625 28.02 -3.28 4.34
CA LEU A 625 29.39 -2.82 4.22
C LEU A 625 30.39 -3.97 3.96
N THR A 626 30.07 -5.19 4.41
CA THR A 626 31.02 -6.32 4.40
C THR A 626 30.73 -7.39 3.35
N LEU A 627 29.47 -7.57 2.95
CA LEU A 627 29.08 -8.69 2.07
C LEU A 627 29.24 -8.41 0.58
N ALA A 628 29.15 -7.15 0.15
CA ALA A 628 29.15 -6.79 -1.26
C ALA A 628 30.58 -6.45 -1.73
N GLY A 629 31.18 -7.30 -2.58
CA GLY A 629 32.47 -7.04 -3.22
C GLY A 629 32.35 -6.37 -4.59
N GLU A 630 33.33 -5.54 -4.99
CA GLU A 630 33.37 -4.92 -6.34
C GLU A 630 33.53 -5.96 -7.45
N LYS A 631 34.34 -7.00 -7.21
CA LYS A 631 34.57 -8.12 -8.13
C LYS A 631 33.96 -9.39 -7.54
N GLU A 632 32.78 -9.75 -8.00
CA GLU A 632 32.09 -10.99 -7.62
C GLU A 632 32.05 -11.94 -8.83
N PRO A 633 32.38 -13.24 -8.66
CA PRO A 633 32.29 -14.21 -9.74
C PRO A 633 30.83 -14.40 -10.15
N LEU A 634 30.49 -14.00 -11.36
CA LEU A 634 29.18 -14.20 -11.96
C LEU A 634 29.08 -15.63 -12.50
N VAL A 635 28.22 -16.44 -11.88
CA VAL A 635 27.82 -17.75 -12.42
C VAL A 635 26.53 -17.56 -13.21
N THR A 636 26.65 -17.35 -14.51
CA THR A 636 25.50 -17.28 -15.43
C THR A 636 25.06 -18.68 -15.80
N GLY A 637 23.79 -19.00 -15.54
CA GLY A 637 23.17 -20.23 -16.01
C GLY A 637 22.61 -20.08 -17.44
N ASN A 638 22.05 -21.17 -17.97
CA ASN A 638 21.39 -21.15 -19.27
C ASN A 638 20.22 -20.15 -19.29
N LEU A 639 20.10 -19.40 -20.38
CA LEU A 639 18.97 -18.51 -20.64
C LEU A 639 17.67 -19.33 -20.65
N VAL A 640 16.62 -18.81 -20.01
CA VAL A 640 15.31 -19.49 -19.91
C VAL A 640 14.21 -18.59 -20.41
N SER A 641 13.23 -19.18 -21.11
CA SER A 641 11.97 -18.51 -21.40
C SER A 641 11.09 -18.47 -20.15
N PHE A 642 10.73 -17.26 -19.70
CA PHE A 642 9.93 -17.08 -18.48
C PHE A 642 8.42 -17.30 -18.69
N ALA A 643 7.91 -17.30 -19.92
CA ALA A 643 6.50 -17.52 -20.21
C ALA A 643 5.96 -18.88 -19.69
N PRO A 644 6.61 -20.04 -19.94
CA PRO A 644 6.18 -21.31 -19.37
C PRO A 644 6.32 -21.35 -17.84
N LEU A 645 7.37 -20.73 -17.28
CA LEU A 645 7.57 -20.65 -15.84
C LEU A 645 6.45 -19.84 -15.16
N TYR A 646 6.04 -18.72 -15.76
CA TYR A 646 4.90 -17.93 -15.31
C TYR A 646 3.60 -18.75 -15.31
N LYS A 647 3.32 -19.48 -16.40
CA LYS A 647 2.14 -20.35 -16.49
C LYS A 647 2.11 -21.44 -15.41
N LYS A 648 3.27 -21.95 -15.01
CA LYS A 648 3.39 -22.89 -13.89
C LYS A 648 3.19 -22.19 -12.55
N ALA A 649 3.86 -21.06 -12.34
CA ALA A 649 3.83 -20.30 -11.09
C ALA A 649 2.41 -19.86 -10.70
N ARG A 650 1.58 -19.43 -11.66
CA ARG A 650 0.18 -19.05 -11.38
C ARG A 650 -0.65 -20.19 -10.80
N TRP A 651 -0.44 -21.42 -11.29
CA TRP A 651 -1.16 -22.59 -10.77
C TRP A 651 -0.61 -23.04 -9.44
N MET A 652 0.71 -22.89 -9.22
CA MET A 652 1.31 -23.10 -7.92
C MET A 652 0.76 -22.12 -6.87
N ALA A 653 0.51 -20.86 -7.24
CA ALA A 653 -0.11 -19.89 -6.34
C ALA A 653 -1.53 -20.32 -5.90
N VAL A 654 -2.35 -20.81 -6.84
CA VAL A 654 -3.69 -21.34 -6.56
C VAL A 654 -3.62 -22.57 -5.67
N GLY A 655 -2.71 -23.50 -5.95
CA GLY A 655 -2.47 -24.67 -5.09
C GLY A 655 -2.00 -24.27 -3.70
N ALA A 656 -1.12 -23.27 -3.59
CA ALA A 656 -0.58 -22.79 -2.33
C ALA A 656 -1.68 -22.24 -1.42
N VAL A 657 -2.57 -21.36 -1.90
CA VAL A 657 -3.67 -20.84 -1.07
C VAL A 657 -4.64 -21.92 -0.62
N ALA A 658 -4.98 -22.86 -1.52
CA ALA A 658 -5.90 -23.94 -1.20
C ALA A 658 -5.33 -24.85 -0.10
N LEU A 659 -4.07 -25.27 -0.25
CA LEU A 659 -3.40 -26.15 0.70
C LEU A 659 -3.10 -25.43 2.03
N SER A 660 -2.56 -24.21 1.98
CA SER A 660 -2.13 -23.49 3.19
C SER A 660 -3.33 -23.04 4.03
N SER A 661 -4.39 -22.50 3.42
CA SER A 661 -5.57 -22.04 4.17
C SER A 661 -6.28 -23.18 4.90
N VAL A 662 -6.38 -24.36 4.28
CA VAL A 662 -6.95 -25.56 4.91
C VAL A 662 -6.02 -26.10 6.00
N PHE A 663 -4.71 -26.16 5.75
CA PHE A 663 -3.75 -26.60 6.75
C PHE A 663 -3.75 -25.70 7.99
N PHE A 664 -3.70 -24.37 7.82
CA PHE A 664 -3.73 -23.42 8.93
C PHE A 664 -5.04 -23.47 9.69
N LEU A 665 -6.18 -23.64 9.00
CA LEU A 665 -7.48 -23.86 9.64
C LEU A 665 -7.47 -25.10 10.53
N ILE A 666 -7.10 -26.27 9.98
CA ILE A 666 -7.16 -27.55 10.70
C ILE A 666 -6.24 -27.51 11.91
N THR A 667 -5.00 -27.08 11.73
CA THR A 667 -4.01 -27.03 12.81
C THR A 667 -4.35 -26.01 13.89
N ASN A 668 -4.84 -24.82 13.53
CA ASN A 668 -5.28 -23.85 14.52
C ASN A 668 -6.45 -24.39 15.35
N ARG A 669 -7.46 -25.00 14.71
CA ARG A 669 -8.60 -25.59 15.43
C ARG A 669 -8.21 -26.78 16.29
N ALA A 670 -7.18 -27.54 15.90
CA ALA A 670 -6.64 -28.62 16.70
C ALA A 670 -5.94 -28.13 18.00
N VAL A 671 -5.48 -26.87 18.03
CA VAL A 671 -4.84 -26.25 19.21
C VAL A 671 -5.84 -25.51 20.09
N TYR A 672 -6.78 -24.78 19.47
CA TYR A 672 -7.70 -23.87 20.17
C TYR A 672 -9.09 -24.47 20.47
N HIS A 673 -9.38 -25.66 19.95
CA HIS A 673 -10.59 -26.45 20.25
C HIS A 673 -11.89 -25.63 20.25
N TYR A 674 -12.15 -24.91 19.16
CA TYR A 674 -13.31 -24.01 19.10
C TYR A 674 -14.66 -24.74 19.29
N PRO A 675 -15.59 -24.21 20.11
CA PRO A 675 -16.90 -24.82 20.30
C PRO A 675 -17.75 -24.70 19.04
N ALA A 676 -18.86 -25.46 19.01
CA ALA A 676 -19.87 -25.33 17.96
C ALA A 676 -20.43 -23.90 17.88
N TYR A 677 -20.87 -23.49 16.69
CA TYR A 677 -21.26 -22.10 16.41
C TYR A 677 -22.36 -21.58 17.34
N GLU A 678 -23.29 -22.44 17.75
CA GLU A 678 -24.41 -22.13 18.63
C GLU A 678 -23.95 -21.75 20.05
N LYS A 679 -22.80 -22.26 20.47
CA LYS A 679 -22.18 -22.03 21.78
C LYS A 679 -21.09 -20.95 21.75
N LEU A 680 -20.87 -20.33 20.59
CA LEU A 680 -19.85 -19.28 20.44
C LEU A 680 -20.29 -18.02 21.18
N ASP A 681 -19.37 -17.39 21.91
CA ASP A 681 -19.60 -16.04 22.43
C ASP A 681 -19.47 -14.99 21.31
N LYS A 682 -20.60 -14.68 20.67
CA LYS A 682 -20.65 -13.82 19.49
C LYS A 682 -20.36 -12.35 19.80
N LYS A 683 -20.29 -11.96 21.09
CA LYS A 683 -19.88 -10.62 21.51
C LYS A 683 -18.36 -10.43 21.40
N TYR A 684 -17.60 -11.49 21.67
CA TYR A 684 -16.14 -11.47 21.67
C TYR A 684 -15.51 -12.00 20.37
N TYR A 685 -16.18 -12.91 19.65
CA TYR A 685 -15.64 -13.47 18.41
C TYR A 685 -16.15 -12.76 17.16
N PHE A 686 -15.21 -12.27 16.34
CA PHE A 686 -15.51 -11.77 15.01
C PHE A 686 -16.07 -12.90 14.12
N THR A 687 -17.12 -12.63 13.37
CA THR A 687 -17.64 -13.56 12.35
C THR A 687 -17.88 -12.83 11.03
N ARG A 688 -17.38 -13.38 9.91
CA ARG A 688 -17.63 -12.87 8.55
C ARG A 688 -18.96 -13.37 7.99
N PHE A 689 -19.33 -14.60 8.37
CA PHE A 689 -20.53 -15.31 7.93
C PHE A 689 -21.36 -15.77 9.13
N GLY A 690 -22.66 -15.98 8.90
CA GLY A 690 -23.64 -16.41 9.90
C GLY A 690 -24.61 -15.28 10.30
N PRO A 691 -25.63 -15.58 11.13
CA PRO A 691 -26.63 -14.60 11.55
C PRO A 691 -26.07 -13.36 12.25
N GLU A 692 -25.00 -13.52 13.04
CA GLU A 692 -24.34 -12.43 13.78
C GLU A 692 -23.09 -11.88 13.07
N ALA A 693 -23.00 -12.03 11.74
CA ALA A 693 -21.87 -11.54 10.98
C ALA A 693 -21.64 -10.04 11.20
N ALA A 694 -20.38 -9.61 11.27
CA ALA A 694 -20.02 -8.25 11.65
C ALA A 694 -20.61 -7.17 10.72
N TRP A 695 -20.76 -7.47 9.43
CA TRP A 695 -21.39 -6.55 8.47
C TRP A 695 -22.91 -6.39 8.68
N ARG A 696 -23.56 -7.32 9.41
CA ARG A 696 -24.96 -7.22 9.83
C ARG A 696 -25.08 -6.48 11.16
N SER A 697 -24.27 -6.87 12.14
CA SER A 697 -24.36 -6.38 13.53
C SER A 697 -23.63 -5.05 13.78
N LYS A 698 -22.67 -4.69 12.93
CA LYS A 698 -21.85 -3.46 13.03
C LYS A 698 -21.62 -2.82 11.64
N PRO A 699 -22.68 -2.47 10.89
CA PRO A 699 -22.54 -1.79 9.59
C PRO A 699 -22.10 -0.33 9.76
N ASN A 700 -21.53 0.24 8.69
CA ASN A 700 -21.35 1.69 8.63
C ASN A 700 -22.67 2.36 8.23
N LEU A 701 -23.09 3.34 9.03
CA LEU A 701 -24.36 4.04 8.85
C LEU A 701 -24.12 5.53 8.62
N LYS A 702 -24.85 6.13 7.67
CA LYS A 702 -24.68 7.51 7.21
C LYS A 702 -24.79 8.55 8.33
N ASN A 703 -25.69 8.36 9.29
CA ASN A 703 -25.97 9.34 10.35
C ASN A 703 -25.62 8.85 11.76
N ALA A 704 -24.90 7.72 11.89
CA ALA A 704 -24.48 7.24 13.21
C ALA A 704 -23.07 7.73 13.56
N GLN A 705 -22.81 7.95 14.85
CA GLN A 705 -21.43 8.05 15.33
C GLN A 705 -20.73 6.70 15.12
N HIS A 706 -19.55 6.72 14.51
CA HIS A 706 -18.73 5.52 14.36
C HIS A 706 -18.34 4.99 15.75
N LYS A 707 -18.37 3.66 15.93
CA LYS A 707 -17.87 2.99 17.14
C LYS A 707 -16.53 2.33 16.88
#